data_AF-A0A7X6RJZ7-F1
#
_entry.id   AF-A0A7X6RJZ7-F1
#
_cell.length_a   1.000
_cell.length_b   1.000
_cell.length_c   1.000
_cell.angle_alpha   90.00
_cell.angle_beta   90.00
_cell.angle_gamma   90.00
#
_symmetry.space_group_name_H-M   'P 1'
#
loop_
_entity.id
_entity.type
_entity.pdbx_description
1 polymer ?
#
loop_
_entity_poly.entity_id
_entity_poly.type
_entity_poly.pdbx_seq_one_letter_code
_entity_poly.pdbx_strand_id
1 'polypeptide(L)'
;MPLSKFVWNPHRCRSLWGINRPWVTISATLWLLDAESKITSHGLSPARRSVTVYNRRFTPFQIVGGNVPVARVKSRPHYNVVFAVLLLGISAYALLQSMIVPVLSLLIPALHTTQNTATWLMTGYLLSASVATPILGRIGDKVGKERMLVVTLVALTVGSLIAALTDSVGVMIVARVIQGLGGGVIPLAFGIIRDEFPAEKLHGAVGVASSLIAVGSGVGLVLAGPIVDHLNYHWLFWVPMIITAVAAVAAMLFVPESPVRSPGRINWAAALLLSAWLVALLLAVSKGPSWGWGSAVTLGLFAAAVVCAAAWIVVELRSETPLIDMRTMRIPAVWTTNLVAVLTGAGMYAMMTFLPQLLQTPKAVAGYGLSASITQSGLYMLPLSVAMFVIGLTIGPLAAWVGPKAIVLIGSVITVPAFVMLAVGHDHSWEIYLAGALLGIGIGLAFSSMPAIIVAAVPPAQTGAATGMNANVRTVGGAIGSAVSGVLLTSGATTAHGLPADSGYSHVFWFLAGISVLAALAAVIIPAARARAPQQVVAAEEAGLDATAGITGVTAPQGAQAVLDADPHAVTGTVRRDGGSVVPGVALTLIDQRGHQVSRAHSGGDGGYAMTAPAPGAYVLIASAAAHQPVAVNVVVGARPQWVELTLPSSGEVSGTVRRAGDGRPVPGATVTLTDPRGEVVGAAVTGADGGYQCRGVAPGTHTLVVVAEGMRPHATTLTVPESGLLRHDPELEPTATLAGAVLADGQAVPNAQVTVLDEHGARVCVARTDRTGRYHVTGLPSGRYTVVARGYPSVRSNVTVAAGRTSHDLHLGYEETAELPVR
;
A
#
# COMPACT_ATOMS: atom_id res chain seq x y z
N MET A 1 33.54 40.66 12.01
CA MET A 1 32.70 41.53 11.15
C MET A 1 31.24 41.20 11.42
N PRO A 2 30.38 42.17 11.81
CA PRO A 2 29.00 41.88 12.16
C PRO A 2 28.09 41.91 10.93
N LEU A 3 27.22 40.90 10.85
CA LEU A 3 26.12 40.77 9.91
C LEU A 3 24.98 41.72 10.33
N SER A 4 24.61 42.65 9.46
CA SER A 4 23.32 43.32 9.55
C SER A 4 22.71 43.49 8.15
N LYS A 5 21.41 43.21 8.08
CA LYS A 5 20.45 43.50 6.99
C LYS A 5 20.45 42.54 5.78
N PHE A 6 19.68 41.46 5.92
CA PHE A 6 18.84 40.96 4.82
C PHE A 6 17.39 40.92 5.32
N VAL A 7 16.60 41.88 4.84
CA VAL A 7 15.15 41.95 5.09
C VAL A 7 14.48 41.00 4.09
N TRP A 8 13.78 39.99 4.60
CA TRP A 8 13.07 38.98 3.83
C TRP A 8 11.74 39.55 3.32
N ASN A 9 11.56 39.61 1.99
CA ASN A 9 10.32 40.08 1.35
C ASN A 9 9.50 38.86 0.86
N PRO A 10 8.39 38.50 1.54
CA PRO A 10 7.64 37.27 1.28
C PRO A 10 6.84 37.25 -0.05
N HIS A 11 6.82 38.34 -0.81
CA HIS A 11 6.06 38.40 -2.07
C HIS A 11 6.85 38.03 -3.34
N ARG A 12 8.18 37.91 -3.29
CA ARG A 12 9.01 37.64 -4.49
C ARG A 12 9.35 36.17 -4.75
N CYS A 13 9.06 35.24 -3.85
CA CYS A 13 9.36 33.80 -4.05
C CYS A 13 8.24 32.98 -4.71
N ARG A 14 7.06 33.55 -4.98
CA ARG A 14 5.94 32.81 -5.60
C ARG A 14 6.06 32.59 -7.11
N SER A 15 7.00 33.25 -7.80
CA SER A 15 7.08 33.19 -9.28
C SER A 15 8.17 32.27 -9.85
N LEU A 16 9.07 31.72 -9.03
CA LEU A 16 10.21 30.90 -9.52
C LEU A 16 9.98 29.39 -9.38
N TRP A 17 9.01 28.94 -8.61
CA TRP A 17 8.63 27.53 -8.47
C TRP A 17 7.13 27.41 -8.58
N GLY A 18 6.63 27.05 -9.77
CA GLY A 18 5.21 26.82 -10.05
C GLY A 18 4.63 25.59 -9.36
N ILE A 19 4.74 25.51 -8.03
CA ILE A 19 4.21 24.44 -7.19
C ILE A 19 3.06 25.03 -6.37
N ASN A 20 1.84 24.86 -6.88
CA ASN A 20 0.62 25.27 -6.19
C ASN A 20 0.18 24.15 -5.22
N ARG A 21 0.93 23.94 -4.12
CA ARG A 21 0.53 23.10 -2.98
C ARG A 21 0.62 23.93 -1.68
N PRO A 22 -0.48 24.20 -0.97
CA PRO A 22 -0.52 25.19 0.11
C PRO A 22 0.03 24.74 1.48
N TRP A 23 0.76 23.62 1.57
CA TRP A 23 1.06 22.99 2.87
C TRP A 23 2.52 23.02 3.31
N VAL A 24 3.44 23.55 2.50
CA VAL A 24 4.86 23.70 2.91
C VAL A 24 5.11 25.13 3.37
N THR A 25 4.70 25.42 4.61
CA THR A 25 5.28 26.52 5.38
C THR A 25 5.81 25.90 6.68
N ILE A 26 7.10 25.60 6.69
CA ILE A 26 7.81 25.10 7.88
C ILE A 26 8.11 26.33 8.74
N SER A 27 7.41 26.46 9.87
CA SER A 27 7.88 27.27 11.01
C SER A 27 7.88 26.38 12.25
N ALA A 28 9.09 26.06 12.68
CA ALA A 28 9.37 25.37 13.93
C ALA A 28 9.56 26.39 15.05
N THR A 29 8.51 26.75 15.80
CA THR A 29 8.60 27.25 17.18
C THR A 29 7.22 27.32 17.84
N LEU A 30 7.14 26.90 19.11
CA LEU A 30 6.09 27.20 20.11
C LEU A 30 4.71 26.52 19.94
N TRP A 31 4.58 25.31 20.49
CA TRP A 31 3.32 24.81 21.07
C TRP A 31 3.49 24.80 22.59
N LEU A 32 3.17 25.92 23.22
CA LEU A 32 2.98 26.06 24.67
C LEU A 32 2.02 27.23 24.89
N LEU A 33 0.98 26.97 25.69
CA LEU A 33 0.05 27.93 26.30
C LEU A 33 -0.95 28.60 25.34
N ASP A 34 -2.18 28.06 25.29
CA ASP A 34 -3.33 28.90 25.62
C ASP A 34 -4.49 28.03 26.16
N ALA A 35 -4.59 27.99 27.48
CA ALA A 35 -5.68 27.36 28.23
C ALA A 35 -5.91 28.18 29.49
N GLU A 36 -6.83 29.12 29.42
CA GLU A 36 -7.70 29.71 30.45
C GLU A 36 -8.29 30.99 29.82
N SER A 37 -9.57 31.36 29.92
CA SER A 37 -10.51 31.23 31.02
C SER A 37 -11.96 31.52 30.60
N LYS A 38 -12.89 30.77 31.21
CA LYS A 38 -14.21 31.16 31.78
C LYS A 38 -15.17 32.05 30.96
N ILE A 39 -16.44 31.62 30.88
CA ILE A 39 -17.59 32.29 31.52
C ILE A 39 -18.77 31.31 31.68
N THR A 40 -19.13 31.15 32.96
CA THR A 40 -20.33 30.68 33.68
C THR A 40 -21.55 30.09 32.98
N SER A 41 -22.01 29.01 33.63
CA SER A 41 -23.37 28.45 33.74
C SER A 41 -24.52 29.46 33.80
N HIS A 42 -25.64 29.14 33.14
CA HIS A 42 -27.01 29.22 33.68
C HIS A 42 -27.91 28.24 32.92
N GLY A 43 -28.69 27.44 33.66
CA GLY A 43 -29.64 26.48 33.11
C GLY A 43 -30.94 27.14 32.66
N LEU A 44 -31.68 26.42 31.79
CA LEU A 44 -33.14 26.29 31.72
C LEU A 44 -33.50 25.38 30.54
N SER A 45 -34.53 24.57 30.72
CA SER A 45 -35.00 23.50 29.82
C SER A 45 -36.07 24.02 28.81
N PRO A 46 -36.73 23.15 28.00
CA PRO A 46 -36.78 23.26 26.56
C PRO A 46 -38.04 23.95 26.03
N ALA A 47 -37.94 24.67 24.89
CA ALA A 47 -39.10 25.19 24.19
C ALA A 47 -39.04 24.91 22.69
N ARG A 48 -40.10 24.23 22.22
CA ARG A 48 -40.49 23.98 20.83
C ARG A 48 -40.19 25.16 19.91
N ARG A 49 -39.55 24.91 18.77
CA ARG A 49 -39.64 25.78 17.59
C ARG A 49 -39.93 24.95 16.35
N SER A 50 -41.15 25.13 15.86
CA SER A 50 -41.67 24.77 14.56
C SER A 50 -40.84 25.41 13.44
N VAL A 51 -40.44 24.60 12.46
CA VAL A 51 -39.79 25.09 11.23
C VAL A 51 -40.87 25.31 10.17
N THR A 52 -41.12 26.58 9.84
CA THR A 52 -41.96 26.99 8.71
C THR A 52 -41.14 26.92 7.42
N VAL A 53 -41.59 26.10 6.47
CA VAL A 53 -40.99 25.96 5.13
C VAL A 53 -41.37 27.17 4.28
N TYR A 54 -40.37 27.91 3.79
CA TYR A 54 -40.56 28.99 2.81
C TYR A 54 -40.49 28.41 1.39
N ASN A 55 -41.62 28.35 0.71
CA ASN A 55 -41.72 27.88 -0.67
C ASN A 55 -41.35 29.03 -1.63
N ARG A 56 -40.13 29.02 -2.21
CA ARG A 56 -39.76 29.94 -3.30
C ARG A 56 -40.09 29.30 -4.65
N ARG A 57 -40.96 29.98 -5.39
CA ARG A 57 -41.31 29.73 -6.80
C ARG A 57 -40.05 29.70 -7.67
N PHE A 58 -39.88 28.63 -8.44
CA PHE A 58 -38.93 28.53 -9.54
C PHE A 58 -39.43 29.34 -10.74
N THR A 59 -38.62 30.27 -11.23
CA THR A 59 -38.71 30.80 -12.60
C THR A 59 -37.77 30.00 -13.51
N PRO A 60 -38.15 29.69 -14.76
CA PRO A 60 -37.32 28.92 -15.68
C PRO A 60 -36.16 29.77 -16.20
N PHE A 61 -34.92 29.33 -15.96
CA PHE A 61 -33.71 29.95 -16.49
C PHE A 61 -33.39 29.30 -17.86
N GLN A 62 -33.35 30.12 -18.91
CA GLN A 62 -32.88 29.70 -20.24
C GLN A 62 -31.38 29.39 -20.19
N ILE A 63 -30.99 28.21 -20.67
CA ILE A 63 -29.58 27.82 -20.82
C ILE A 63 -29.09 28.40 -22.15
N VAL A 64 -28.29 29.46 -22.06
CA VAL A 64 -27.43 29.94 -23.15
C VAL A 64 -26.18 29.07 -23.16
N GLY A 65 -25.83 28.53 -24.33
CA GLY A 65 -24.69 27.64 -24.54
C GLY A 65 -23.36 28.26 -24.08
N GLY A 66 -22.81 27.71 -23.00
CA GLY A 66 -21.47 28.04 -22.50
C GLY A 66 -20.66 26.76 -22.36
N ASN A 67 -19.51 26.72 -23.02
CA ASN A 67 -18.52 25.64 -22.92
C ASN A 67 -18.19 25.32 -21.46
N VAL A 68 -18.57 24.12 -21.01
CA VAL A 68 -18.13 23.59 -19.72
C VAL A 68 -16.63 23.27 -19.84
N PRO A 69 -15.75 23.86 -19.01
CA PRO A 69 -14.34 23.55 -19.04
C PRO A 69 -14.14 22.09 -18.62
N VAL A 70 -13.72 21.24 -19.57
CA VAL A 70 -13.31 19.87 -19.31
C VAL A 70 -12.13 19.91 -18.33
N ALA A 71 -12.36 19.43 -17.10
CA ALA A 71 -11.31 19.34 -16.10
C ALA A 71 -10.18 18.46 -16.65
N ARG A 72 -8.95 18.99 -16.71
CA ARG A 72 -7.76 18.20 -17.03
C ARG A 72 -7.64 17.06 -16.01
N VAL A 73 -7.96 15.85 -16.43
CA VAL A 73 -7.59 14.63 -15.70
C VAL A 73 -6.06 14.60 -15.68
N LYS A 74 -5.45 14.88 -14.52
CA LYS A 74 -4.01 14.62 -14.34
C LYS A 74 -3.81 13.13 -14.51
N SER A 75 -2.97 12.74 -15.46
CA SER A 75 -2.54 11.34 -15.63
C SER A 75 -1.97 10.86 -14.29
N ARG A 76 -2.62 9.87 -13.68
CA ARG A 76 -2.08 9.23 -12.47
C ARG A 76 -0.75 8.58 -12.84
N PRO A 77 0.33 8.78 -12.06
CA PRO A 77 1.59 8.10 -12.30
C PRO A 77 1.38 6.59 -12.25
N HIS A 78 2.08 5.87 -13.11
CA HIS A 78 1.98 4.41 -13.17
C HIS A 78 2.40 3.79 -11.82
N TYR A 79 1.65 2.82 -11.30
CA TYR A 79 1.85 2.23 -9.96
C TYR A 79 3.28 1.72 -9.71
N ASN A 80 4.02 1.32 -10.76
CA ASN A 80 5.44 0.96 -10.65
C ASN A 80 6.33 2.10 -10.12
N VAL A 81 6.03 3.35 -10.47
CA VAL A 81 6.79 4.52 -9.98
C VAL A 81 6.50 4.72 -8.50
N VAL A 82 5.23 4.66 -8.12
CA VAL A 82 4.80 4.69 -6.71
C VAL A 82 5.51 3.57 -5.94
N PHE A 83 5.54 2.36 -6.50
CA PHE A 83 6.21 1.22 -5.89
C PHE A 83 7.68 1.48 -5.62
N ALA A 84 8.43 1.95 -6.62
CA ALA A 84 9.86 2.20 -6.49
C ALA A 84 10.14 3.20 -5.37
N VAL A 85 9.31 4.23 -5.22
CA VAL A 85 9.43 5.21 -4.12
C VAL A 85 9.16 4.58 -2.76
N LEU A 86 8.13 3.75 -2.64
CA LEU A 86 7.82 3.04 -1.40
C LEU A 86 8.95 2.09 -1.00
N LEU A 87 9.47 1.33 -1.98
CA LEU A 87 10.60 0.43 -1.78
C LEU A 87 11.85 1.20 -1.33
N LEU A 88 12.14 2.35 -1.94
CA LEU A 88 13.28 3.20 -1.53
C LEU A 88 13.17 3.65 -0.07
N GLY A 89 11.97 4.07 0.36
CA GLY A 89 11.71 4.44 1.75
C GLY A 89 11.87 3.26 2.73
N ILE A 90 11.33 2.09 2.38
CA ILE A 90 11.45 0.87 3.18
C ILE A 90 12.91 0.43 3.31
N SER A 91 13.66 0.42 2.21
CA SER A 91 15.08 0.09 2.21
C SER A 91 15.88 1.03 3.10
N ALA A 92 15.63 2.33 3.01
CA ALA A 92 16.38 3.31 3.78
C ALA A 92 16.13 3.18 5.29
N TYR A 93 14.87 2.90 5.69
CA TYR A 93 14.52 2.58 7.07
C TYR A 93 15.23 1.30 7.56
N ALA A 94 15.20 0.23 6.77
CA ALA A 94 15.85 -1.04 7.11
C ALA A 94 17.39 -0.92 7.19
N LEU A 95 17.99 -0.08 6.35
CA LEU A 95 19.42 0.22 6.36
C LEU A 95 19.83 0.95 7.66
N LEU A 96 19.09 1.99 8.04
CA LEU A 96 19.30 2.75 9.30
C LEU A 96 19.14 1.90 10.55
N GLN A 97 18.26 0.90 10.48
CA GLN A 97 18.02 -0.01 11.59
C GLN A 97 19.24 -0.89 11.87
N SER A 98 19.97 -1.31 10.83
CA SER A 98 20.93 -2.40 10.90
C SER A 98 22.40 -1.97 10.93
N MET A 99 22.75 -0.86 10.26
CA MET A 99 24.14 -0.39 10.12
C MET A 99 24.89 -0.14 11.43
N ILE A 100 24.18 0.17 12.52
CA ILE A 100 24.81 0.53 13.79
C ILE A 100 25.21 -0.69 14.62
N VAL A 101 24.54 -1.83 14.43
CA VAL A 101 24.76 -3.04 15.23
C VAL A 101 26.22 -3.50 15.21
N PRO A 102 26.89 -3.68 14.04
CA PRO A 102 28.25 -4.20 14.00
C PRO A 102 29.33 -3.19 14.40
N VAL A 103 28.99 -1.89 14.52
CA VAL A 103 29.94 -0.81 14.84
C VAL A 103 29.82 -0.32 16.28
N LEU A 104 28.98 -0.94 17.11
CA LEU A 104 28.72 -0.49 18.48
C LEU A 104 30.01 -0.44 19.31
N SER A 105 30.90 -1.42 19.14
CA SER A 105 32.22 -1.48 19.78
C SER A 105 33.14 -0.31 19.42
N LEU A 106 32.99 0.25 18.21
CA LEU A 106 33.72 1.43 17.74
C LEU A 106 33.08 2.74 18.22
N LEU A 107 31.75 2.79 18.34
CA LEU A 107 31.02 3.97 18.80
C LEU A 107 31.25 4.28 20.29
N ILE A 108 31.48 3.26 21.12
CA ILE A 108 31.70 3.42 22.57
C ILE A 108 32.91 4.33 22.86
N PRO A 109 34.13 4.02 22.37
CA PRO A 109 35.28 4.90 22.57
C PRO A 109 35.12 6.22 21.81
N ALA A 110 34.58 6.22 20.58
CA ALA A 110 34.43 7.44 19.78
C ALA A 110 33.52 8.50 20.45
N LEU A 111 32.42 8.05 21.06
CA LEU A 111 31.45 8.92 21.74
C LEU A 111 31.75 9.10 23.24
N HIS A 112 32.90 8.63 23.72
CA HIS A 112 33.32 8.69 25.13
C HIS A 112 32.22 8.19 26.10
N THR A 113 31.62 7.04 25.78
CA THR A 113 30.43 6.54 26.46
C THR A 113 30.64 5.14 27.04
N THR A 114 29.60 4.57 27.65
CA THR A 114 29.62 3.21 28.21
C THR A 114 28.80 2.26 27.36
N GLN A 115 29.05 0.95 27.48
CA GLN A 115 28.21 -0.09 26.87
C GLN A 115 26.71 0.12 27.20
N ASN A 116 26.41 0.47 28.46
CA ASN A 116 25.04 0.67 28.93
C ASN A 116 24.35 1.90 28.30
N THR A 117 25.11 2.94 27.97
CA THR A 117 24.59 4.12 27.30
C THR A 117 24.54 3.91 25.78
N ALA A 118 25.52 3.21 25.20
CA ALA A 118 25.57 2.94 23.77
C ALA A 118 24.43 2.04 23.28
N THR A 119 23.96 1.09 24.10
CA THR A 119 22.79 0.26 23.77
C THR A 119 21.52 1.09 23.52
N TRP A 120 21.40 2.29 24.10
CA TRP A 120 20.28 3.20 23.82
C TRP A 120 20.21 3.70 22.39
N LEU A 121 21.32 3.63 21.63
CA LEU A 121 21.29 3.96 20.21
C LEU A 121 20.34 3.01 19.45
N MET A 122 20.29 1.74 19.86
CA MET A 122 19.39 0.72 19.33
C MET A 122 18.04 0.74 20.04
N THR A 123 18.04 0.74 21.37
CA THR A 123 16.80 0.72 22.16
C THR A 123 15.92 1.94 21.86
N GLY A 124 16.48 3.15 21.80
CA GLY A 124 15.73 4.38 21.53
C GLY A 124 15.07 4.38 20.15
N TYR A 125 15.77 3.88 19.13
CA TYR A 125 15.23 3.71 17.78
C TYR A 125 14.07 2.70 17.76
N LEU A 126 14.28 1.49 18.30
CA LEU A 126 13.28 0.42 18.30
C LEU A 126 12.05 0.76 19.15
N LEU A 127 12.26 1.43 20.27
CA LEU A 127 11.19 1.88 21.16
C LEU A 127 10.32 2.93 20.46
N SER A 128 10.95 3.95 19.87
CA SER A 128 10.25 4.97 19.11
C SER A 128 9.50 4.36 17.92
N ALA A 129 10.13 3.44 17.17
CA ALA A 129 9.47 2.74 16.07
C ALA A 129 8.26 1.92 16.50
N SER A 130 8.37 1.19 17.61
CA SER A 130 7.27 0.36 18.13
C SER A 130 6.05 1.20 18.53
N VAL A 131 6.28 2.39 19.07
CA VAL A 131 5.23 3.35 19.45
C VAL A 131 4.68 4.13 18.25
N ALA A 132 5.55 4.54 17.33
CA ALA A 132 5.16 5.37 16.18
C ALA A 132 4.39 4.59 15.11
N THR A 133 4.77 3.33 14.84
CA THR A 133 4.17 2.51 13.78
C THR A 133 2.63 2.43 13.80
N PRO A 134 1.97 2.08 14.93
CA PRO A 134 0.50 1.98 14.97
C PRO A 134 -0.17 3.36 15.01
N ILE A 135 0.46 4.35 15.63
CA ILE A 135 -0.07 5.72 15.73
C ILE A 135 -0.04 6.39 14.36
N LEU A 136 1.12 6.42 13.70
CA LEU A 136 1.29 7.02 12.38
C LEU A 136 0.49 6.28 11.31
N GLY A 137 0.37 4.95 11.40
CA GLY A 137 -0.53 4.19 10.53
C GLY A 137 -1.97 4.69 10.63
N ARG A 138 -2.48 4.84 11.87
CA ARG A 138 -3.86 5.31 12.10
C ARG A 138 -4.07 6.78 11.71
N ILE A 139 -3.09 7.65 11.96
CA ILE A 139 -3.17 9.04 11.49
C ILE A 139 -3.13 9.08 9.96
N GLY A 140 -2.34 8.22 9.32
CA GLY A 140 -2.27 8.06 7.87
C GLY A 140 -3.61 7.69 7.25
N ASP A 141 -4.32 6.71 7.83
CA ASP A 141 -5.65 6.31 7.35
C ASP A 141 -6.69 7.46 7.39
N LYS A 142 -6.51 8.42 8.30
CA LYS A 142 -7.40 9.58 8.47
C LYS A 142 -7.00 10.78 7.60
N VAL A 143 -5.73 11.17 7.67
CA VAL A 143 -5.21 12.43 7.10
C VAL A 143 -4.72 12.24 5.66
N GLY A 144 -4.46 11.00 5.26
CA GLY A 144 -3.87 10.62 3.97
C GLY A 144 -2.54 9.91 4.20
N LYS A 145 -2.42 8.68 3.68
CA LYS A 145 -1.27 7.80 3.89
C LYS A 145 0.00 8.38 3.26
N GLU A 146 -0.12 9.08 2.14
CA GLU A 146 1.00 9.68 1.42
C GLU A 146 1.60 10.85 2.19
N ARG A 147 0.72 11.69 2.77
CA ARG A 147 1.15 12.82 3.59
C ARG A 147 1.91 12.31 4.81
N MET A 148 1.38 11.28 5.44
CA MET A 148 2.06 10.68 6.59
C MET A 148 3.35 9.97 6.20
N LEU A 149 3.42 9.35 5.01
CA LEU A 149 4.64 8.75 4.50
C LEU A 149 5.73 9.81 4.34
N VAL A 150 5.40 10.96 3.74
CA VAL A 150 6.34 12.09 3.62
C VAL A 150 6.78 12.60 4.99
N VAL A 151 5.86 12.82 5.93
CA VAL A 151 6.18 13.25 7.31
C VAL A 151 7.18 12.27 7.94
N THR A 152 6.94 10.98 7.78
CA THR A 152 7.78 9.92 8.33
C THR A 152 9.17 9.90 7.68
N LEU A 153 9.26 10.04 6.36
CA LEU A 153 10.54 10.12 5.63
C LEU A 153 11.32 11.39 5.97
N VAL A 154 10.63 12.51 6.20
CA VAL A 154 11.26 13.75 6.67
C VAL A 154 11.80 13.58 8.09
N ALA A 155 11.05 12.95 9.00
CA ALA A 155 11.54 12.64 10.34
C ALA A 155 12.80 11.75 10.29
N LEU A 156 12.81 10.72 9.44
CA LEU A 156 14.00 9.90 9.19
C LEU A 156 15.18 10.72 8.67
N THR A 157 14.94 11.62 7.71
CA THR A 157 15.96 12.49 7.13
C THR A 157 16.56 13.42 8.19
N VAL A 158 15.70 14.08 8.98
CA VAL A 158 16.11 15.01 10.04
C VAL A 158 16.87 14.27 11.15
N GLY A 159 16.35 13.13 11.62
CA GLY A 159 17.06 12.33 12.62
C GLY A 159 18.42 11.85 12.11
N SER A 160 18.51 11.44 10.83
CA SER A 160 19.79 11.04 10.22
C SER A 160 20.75 12.20 10.06
N LEU A 161 20.26 13.40 9.73
CA LEU A 161 21.09 14.61 9.67
C LEU A 161 21.65 14.98 11.05
N ILE A 162 20.82 14.93 12.10
CA ILE A 162 21.28 15.20 13.48
C ILE A 162 22.34 14.18 13.90
N ALA A 163 22.10 12.89 13.63
CA ALA A 163 23.06 11.82 13.93
C ALA A 163 24.38 11.97 13.16
N ALA A 164 24.30 12.39 11.90
CA ALA A 164 25.46 12.60 11.04
C ALA A 164 26.33 13.79 11.45
N LEU A 165 25.78 14.73 12.23
CA LEU A 165 26.47 15.97 12.64
C LEU A 165 26.93 15.97 14.10
N THR A 166 26.57 14.96 14.89
CA THR A 166 26.82 14.96 16.34
C THR A 166 27.90 13.96 16.76
N ASP A 167 28.77 14.41 17.67
CA ASP A 167 29.71 13.57 18.43
C ASP A 167 29.24 13.30 19.87
N SER A 168 28.08 13.85 20.26
CA SER A 168 27.47 13.62 21.59
C SER A 168 26.56 12.39 21.57
N VAL A 169 26.81 11.42 22.45
CA VAL A 169 25.95 10.23 22.61
C VAL A 169 24.51 10.61 22.95
N GLY A 170 24.29 11.65 23.77
CA GLY A 170 22.94 12.08 24.15
C GLY A 170 22.14 12.61 22.96
N VAL A 171 22.76 13.48 22.16
CA VAL A 171 22.15 14.02 20.93
C VAL A 171 21.97 12.89 19.90
N MET A 172 22.91 11.95 19.82
CA MET A 172 22.79 10.77 18.96
C MET A 172 21.58 9.90 19.36
N ILE A 173 21.34 9.69 20.66
CA ILE A 173 20.15 8.97 21.14
C ILE A 173 18.87 9.70 20.75
N VAL A 174 18.81 11.04 20.90
CA VAL A 174 17.66 11.85 20.44
C VAL A 174 17.46 11.69 18.93
N ALA A 175 18.54 11.73 18.15
CA ALA A 175 18.51 11.51 16.71
C ALA A 175 17.95 10.12 16.35
N ARG A 176 18.36 9.07 17.06
CA ARG A 176 17.83 7.69 16.92
C ARG A 176 16.35 7.59 17.28
N VAL A 177 15.91 8.30 18.32
CA VAL A 177 14.48 8.39 18.69
C VAL A 177 13.69 9.06 17.57
N ILE A 178 14.19 10.16 16.99
CA ILE A 178 13.55 10.83 15.85
C ILE A 178 13.48 9.90 14.63
N GLN A 179 14.57 9.20 14.32
CA GLN A 179 14.59 8.21 13.24
C GLN A 179 13.58 7.08 13.47
N GLY A 180 13.34 6.70 14.72
CA GLY A 180 12.35 5.67 15.06
C GLY A 180 10.93 6.02 14.61
N LEU A 181 10.57 7.31 14.45
CA LEU A 181 9.28 7.67 13.83
C LEU A 181 9.12 7.04 12.44
N GLY A 182 10.25 6.76 11.78
CA GLY A 182 10.39 5.95 10.56
C GLY A 182 9.63 4.63 10.55
N GLY A 183 9.30 4.05 11.70
CA GLY A 183 8.50 2.82 11.80
C GLY A 183 7.16 2.92 11.07
N GLY A 184 6.62 4.14 10.91
CA GLY A 184 5.42 4.41 10.11
C GLY A 184 5.56 4.10 8.62
N VAL A 185 6.77 4.06 8.05
CA VAL A 185 6.97 3.86 6.59
C VAL A 185 6.32 2.56 6.13
N ILE A 186 6.47 1.47 6.88
CA ILE A 186 6.01 0.13 6.48
C ILE A 186 4.47 0.04 6.41
N PRO A 187 3.69 0.34 7.46
CA PRO A 187 2.23 0.26 7.38
C PRO A 187 1.65 1.25 6.37
N LEU A 188 2.24 2.44 6.24
CA LEU A 188 1.81 3.44 5.25
C LEU A 188 2.08 2.95 3.83
N ALA A 189 3.25 2.37 3.57
CA ALA A 189 3.58 1.79 2.28
C ALA A 189 2.64 0.65 1.91
N PHE A 190 2.34 -0.29 2.83
CA PHE A 190 1.36 -1.34 2.55
C PHE A 190 -0.04 -0.79 2.30
N GLY A 191 -0.44 0.24 3.06
CA GLY A 191 -1.70 0.92 2.82
C GLY A 191 -1.78 1.60 1.44
N ILE A 192 -0.69 2.20 0.96
CA ILE A 192 -0.61 2.82 -0.38
C ILE A 192 -0.55 1.76 -1.48
N ILE A 193 0.24 0.69 -1.31
CA ILE A 193 0.28 -0.44 -2.26
C ILE A 193 -1.12 -1.01 -2.44
N ARG A 194 -1.86 -1.17 -1.33
CA ARG A 194 -3.24 -1.67 -1.39
C ARG A 194 -4.20 -0.74 -2.15
N ASP A 195 -4.06 0.57 -1.95
CA ASP A 195 -4.97 1.55 -2.57
C ASP A 195 -4.68 1.75 -4.06
N GLU A 196 -3.42 1.58 -4.50
CA GLU A 196 -2.97 1.90 -5.86
C GLU A 196 -2.77 0.69 -6.77
N PHE A 197 -2.66 -0.54 -6.23
CA PHE A 197 -2.33 -1.72 -7.04
C PHE A 197 -3.58 -2.54 -7.40
N PRO A 198 -3.61 -3.14 -8.61
CA PRO A 198 -4.56 -4.18 -8.95
C PRO A 198 -4.49 -5.35 -7.96
N ALA A 199 -5.64 -5.95 -7.64
CA ALA A 199 -5.75 -7.01 -6.64
C ALA A 199 -4.85 -8.23 -6.95
N GLU A 200 -4.62 -8.52 -8.23
CA GLU A 200 -3.80 -9.64 -8.68
C GLU A 200 -2.31 -9.43 -8.36
N LYS A 201 -1.85 -8.17 -8.30
CA LYS A 201 -0.45 -7.81 -8.07
C LYS A 201 -0.15 -7.48 -6.60
N LEU A 202 -1.18 -7.29 -5.79
CA LEU A 202 -1.07 -6.90 -4.38
C LEU A 202 -0.19 -7.88 -3.57
N HIS A 203 -0.44 -9.18 -3.69
CA HIS A 203 0.31 -10.19 -2.95
C HIS A 203 1.82 -10.18 -3.29
N GLY A 204 2.17 -10.03 -4.57
CA GLY A 204 3.56 -9.93 -5.02
C GLY A 204 4.24 -8.65 -4.53
N ALA A 205 3.55 -7.51 -4.61
CA ALA A 205 4.07 -6.22 -4.15
C ALA A 205 4.33 -6.20 -2.64
N VAL A 206 3.41 -6.75 -1.85
CA VAL A 206 3.57 -6.90 -0.39
C VAL A 206 4.74 -7.83 -0.05
N GLY A 207 4.91 -8.92 -0.81
CA GLY A 207 6.04 -9.85 -0.65
C GLY A 207 7.38 -9.16 -0.89
N VAL A 208 7.52 -8.43 -2.01
CA VAL A 208 8.74 -7.68 -2.34
C VAL A 208 9.03 -6.55 -1.34
N ALA A 209 8.01 -5.82 -0.90
CA ALA A 209 8.18 -4.79 0.13
C ALA A 209 8.62 -5.39 1.47
N SER A 210 8.08 -6.56 1.85
CA SER A 210 8.45 -7.26 3.09
C SER A 210 9.86 -7.82 3.03
N SER A 211 10.29 -8.34 1.88
CA SER A 211 11.64 -8.84 1.69
C SER A 211 12.68 -7.73 1.72
N LEU A 212 12.36 -6.56 1.19
CA LEU A 212 13.27 -5.41 1.23
C LEU A 212 13.61 -4.95 2.65
N ILE A 213 12.76 -5.23 3.63
CA ILE A 213 13.06 -5.01 5.06
C ILE A 213 14.22 -5.92 5.51
N ALA A 214 14.14 -7.20 5.18
CA ALA A 214 15.18 -8.17 5.48
C ALA A 214 16.49 -7.84 4.75
N VAL A 215 16.39 -7.48 3.47
CA VAL A 215 17.52 -7.14 2.61
C VAL A 215 18.22 -5.89 3.09
N GLY A 216 17.47 -4.82 3.34
CA GLY A 216 18.03 -3.57 3.85
C GLY A 216 18.71 -3.79 5.20
N SER A 217 18.18 -4.69 6.02
CA SER A 217 18.82 -5.09 7.29
C SER A 217 20.15 -5.81 7.06
N GLY A 218 20.22 -6.71 6.08
CA GLY A 218 21.43 -7.43 5.73
C GLY A 218 22.50 -6.58 5.05
N VAL A 219 22.08 -5.79 4.05
CA VAL A 219 22.93 -4.82 3.34
C VAL A 219 23.51 -3.80 4.31
N GLY A 220 22.75 -3.33 5.30
CA GLY A 220 23.27 -2.41 6.30
C GLY A 220 24.40 -3.01 7.13
N LEU A 221 24.33 -4.29 7.49
CA LEU A 221 25.44 -4.96 8.18
C LEU A 221 26.70 -5.08 7.31
N VAL A 222 26.53 -5.43 6.03
CA VAL A 222 27.65 -5.59 5.09
C VAL A 222 28.31 -4.24 4.80
N LEU A 223 27.51 -3.19 4.59
CA LEU A 223 28.01 -1.86 4.22
C LEU A 223 28.64 -1.11 5.40
N ALA A 224 28.28 -1.44 6.65
CA ALA A 224 28.76 -0.72 7.82
C ALA A 224 30.30 -0.72 7.93
N GLY A 225 30.94 -1.86 7.71
CA GLY A 225 32.41 -1.99 7.78
C GLY A 225 33.14 -1.12 6.75
N PRO A 226 32.92 -1.32 5.44
CA PRO A 226 33.58 -0.52 4.40
C PRO A 226 33.33 0.99 4.54
N ILE A 227 32.15 1.40 4.98
CA ILE A 227 31.85 2.83 5.22
C ILE A 227 32.70 3.37 6.36
N VAL A 228 32.84 2.65 7.47
CA VAL A 228 33.67 3.10 8.59
C VAL A 228 35.15 3.06 8.24
N ASP A 229 35.61 2.01 7.57
CA ASP A 229 37.01 1.80 7.21
C ASP A 229 37.55 2.86 6.24
N HIS A 230 36.72 3.33 5.30
CA HIS A 230 37.13 4.30 4.27
C HIS A 230 36.68 5.74 4.54
N LEU A 231 35.66 5.95 5.36
CA LEU A 231 35.12 7.26 5.69
C LEU A 231 35.21 7.48 7.21
N ASN A 232 34.08 7.40 7.90
CA ASN A 232 33.98 7.41 9.36
C ASN A 232 32.56 6.99 9.77
N TYR A 233 32.32 6.87 11.09
CA TYR A 233 31.03 6.43 11.61
C TYR A 233 29.86 7.39 11.33
N HIS A 234 30.09 8.70 11.09
CA HIS A 234 29.01 9.62 10.72
C HIS A 234 28.42 9.28 9.34
N TRP A 235 29.20 8.66 8.45
CA TRP A 235 28.72 8.27 7.12
C TRP A 235 27.72 7.12 7.16
N LEU A 236 27.65 6.38 8.27
CA LEU A 236 26.56 5.44 8.56
C LEU A 236 25.20 6.15 8.66
N PHE A 237 25.19 7.47 8.88
CA PHE A 237 24.00 8.30 8.92
C PHE A 237 23.85 9.18 7.67
N TRP A 238 24.95 9.68 7.07
CA TRP A 238 24.88 10.44 5.81
C TRP A 238 24.30 9.62 4.65
N VAL A 239 24.74 8.36 4.48
CA VAL A 239 24.29 7.52 3.36
C VAL A 239 22.77 7.29 3.41
N PRO A 240 22.18 6.80 4.52
CA PRO A 240 20.74 6.66 4.59
C PRO A 240 19.98 8.00 4.60
N MET A 241 20.57 9.09 5.10
CA MET A 241 19.97 10.43 5.02
C MET A 241 19.73 10.84 3.57
N ILE A 242 20.73 10.67 2.69
CA ILE A 242 20.60 10.99 1.26
C ILE A 242 19.49 10.15 0.63
N ILE A 243 19.46 8.84 0.91
CA ILE A 243 18.45 7.93 0.37
C ILE A 243 17.05 8.31 0.86
N THR A 244 16.88 8.60 2.16
CA THR A 244 15.60 9.02 2.74
C THR A 244 15.15 10.38 2.24
N ALA A 245 16.07 11.33 2.03
CA ALA A 245 15.76 12.64 1.45
C ALA A 245 15.25 12.51 0.00
N VAL A 246 15.93 11.69 -0.81
CA VAL A 246 15.47 11.37 -2.18
C VAL A 246 14.12 10.68 -2.16
N ALA A 247 13.91 9.71 -1.25
CA ALA A 247 12.62 9.06 -1.08
C ALA A 247 11.51 10.05 -0.67
N ALA A 248 11.80 10.99 0.23
CA ALA A 248 10.85 12.01 0.65
C ALA A 248 10.46 12.94 -0.51
N VAL A 249 11.44 13.40 -1.29
CA VAL A 249 11.20 14.23 -2.48
C VAL A 249 10.41 13.45 -3.53
N ALA A 250 10.82 12.22 -3.83
CA ALA A 250 10.12 11.37 -4.78
C ALA A 250 8.69 11.05 -4.32
N ALA A 251 8.46 10.84 -3.01
CA ALA A 251 7.13 10.64 -2.44
C ALA A 251 6.25 11.87 -2.63
N MET A 252 6.77 13.07 -2.42
CA MET A 252 6.04 14.32 -2.66
C MET A 252 5.63 14.49 -4.13
N LEU A 253 6.47 14.06 -5.07
CA LEU A 253 6.29 14.27 -6.51
C LEU A 253 5.43 13.18 -7.17
N PHE A 254 5.62 11.91 -6.79
CA PHE A 254 5.11 10.76 -7.55
C PHE A 254 4.04 9.95 -6.83
N VAL A 255 3.85 10.10 -5.52
CA VAL A 255 2.81 9.34 -4.79
C VAL A 255 1.50 10.17 -4.80
N PRO A 256 0.44 9.70 -5.49
CA PRO A 256 -0.82 10.42 -5.60
C PRO A 256 -1.64 10.34 -4.30
N GLU A 257 -2.42 11.36 -3.96
CA GLU A 257 -3.27 11.33 -2.76
C GLU A 257 -4.30 10.19 -2.83
N SER A 258 -4.37 9.36 -1.78
CA SER A 258 -5.30 8.23 -1.74
C SER A 258 -6.75 8.74 -1.77
N PRO A 259 -7.61 8.11 -2.61
CA PRO A 259 -9.01 8.48 -2.73
C PRO A 259 -9.85 8.06 -1.51
N VAL A 260 -9.35 7.14 -0.67
CA VAL A 260 -10.10 6.57 0.45
C VAL A 260 -9.54 7.08 1.78
N ARG A 261 -10.32 7.91 2.48
CA ARG A 261 -10.02 8.36 3.86
C ARG A 261 -11.06 7.80 4.81
N SER A 262 -10.61 7.20 5.92
CA SER A 262 -11.54 6.73 6.95
C SER A 262 -11.95 7.87 7.88
N PRO A 263 -13.26 8.19 8.00
CA PRO A 263 -13.74 9.16 8.98
C PRO A 263 -13.61 8.58 10.40
N GLY A 264 -13.07 9.36 11.34
CA GLY A 264 -12.92 8.95 12.74
C GLY A 264 -12.06 9.88 13.60
N ARG A 265 -12.17 9.76 14.93
CA ARG A 265 -11.28 10.42 15.91
C ARG A 265 -10.14 9.47 16.30
N ILE A 266 -9.01 10.03 16.72
CA ILE A 266 -7.89 9.24 17.24
C ILE A 266 -8.15 9.05 18.73
N ASN A 267 -8.14 7.80 19.19
CA ASN A 267 -8.20 7.49 20.61
C ASN A 267 -6.83 7.74 21.26
N TRP A 268 -6.58 8.98 21.67
CA TRP A 268 -5.32 9.38 22.31
C TRP A 268 -5.07 8.66 23.64
N ALA A 269 -6.13 8.28 24.37
CA ALA A 269 -6.00 7.49 25.59
C ALA A 269 -5.43 6.10 25.28
N ALA A 270 -5.94 5.43 24.23
CA ALA A 270 -5.39 4.16 23.78
C ALA A 270 -3.94 4.31 23.26
N ALA A 271 -3.64 5.38 22.52
CA ALA A 271 -2.29 5.65 22.05
C ALA A 271 -1.29 5.86 23.21
N LEU A 272 -1.69 6.60 24.26
CA LEU A 272 -0.88 6.83 25.45
C LEU A 272 -0.65 5.54 26.24
N LEU A 273 -1.70 4.73 26.46
CA LEU A 273 -1.56 3.45 27.16
C LEU A 273 -0.69 2.46 26.37
N LEU A 274 -0.86 2.39 25.05
CA LEU A 274 -0.02 1.62 24.15
C LEU A 274 1.45 2.01 24.28
N SER A 275 1.71 3.32 24.24
CA SER A 275 3.05 3.88 24.40
C SER A 275 3.62 3.53 25.76
N ALA A 276 2.85 3.73 26.83
CA ALA A 276 3.27 3.49 28.20
C ALA A 276 3.68 2.04 28.45
N TRP A 277 2.88 1.06 28.02
CA TRP A 277 3.21 -0.35 28.25
C TRP A 277 4.40 -0.82 27.39
N LEU A 278 4.51 -0.37 26.14
CA LEU A 278 5.66 -0.69 25.29
C LEU A 278 6.95 -0.10 25.85
N VAL A 279 6.92 1.16 26.30
CA VAL A 279 8.07 1.81 26.96
C VAL A 279 8.43 1.07 28.23
N ALA A 280 7.47 0.79 29.11
CA ALA A 280 7.74 0.11 30.36
C ALA A 280 8.34 -1.29 30.13
N LEU A 281 7.78 -2.07 29.20
CA LEU A 281 8.26 -3.40 28.86
C LEU A 281 9.67 -3.36 28.27
N LEU A 282 9.88 -2.58 27.21
CA LEU A 282 11.15 -2.53 26.51
C LEU A 282 12.26 -1.92 27.38
N LEU A 283 11.93 -0.96 28.24
CA LEU A 283 12.87 -0.38 29.19
C LEU A 283 13.28 -1.39 30.26
N ALA A 284 12.32 -2.11 30.86
CA ALA A 284 12.61 -3.16 31.84
C ALA A 284 13.51 -4.25 31.25
N VAL A 285 13.18 -4.71 30.04
CA VAL A 285 13.93 -5.74 29.32
C VAL A 285 15.33 -5.24 28.93
N SER A 286 15.44 -4.00 28.44
CA SER A 286 16.73 -3.43 28.01
C SER A 286 17.65 -3.07 29.17
N LYS A 287 17.11 -2.68 30.34
CA LYS A 287 17.89 -2.24 31.50
C LYS A 287 17.99 -3.26 32.63
N GLY A 288 17.20 -4.33 32.59
CA GLY A 288 17.28 -5.45 33.53
C GLY A 288 18.71 -5.97 33.76
N PRO A 289 19.54 -6.17 32.72
CA PRO A 289 20.94 -6.57 32.91
C PRO A 289 21.79 -5.56 33.70
N SER A 290 21.47 -4.27 33.64
CA SER A 290 22.23 -3.19 34.30
C SER A 290 21.68 -2.81 35.68
N TRP A 291 20.35 -2.80 35.84
CA TRP A 291 19.66 -2.46 37.09
C TRP A 291 19.47 -3.66 38.00
N GLY A 292 19.65 -4.87 37.47
CA GLY A 292 19.35 -6.12 38.13
C GLY A 292 17.88 -6.49 37.97
N TRP A 293 17.62 -7.74 37.58
CA TRP A 293 16.28 -8.26 37.33
C TRP A 293 15.37 -8.27 38.57
N GLY A 294 15.94 -8.40 39.76
CA GLY A 294 15.21 -8.35 41.04
C GLY A 294 15.01 -6.94 41.62
N SER A 295 15.52 -5.90 40.96
CA SER A 295 15.38 -4.52 41.46
C SER A 295 13.92 -4.06 41.43
N ALA A 296 13.52 -3.28 42.43
CA ALA A 296 12.17 -2.71 42.52
C ALA A 296 11.80 -1.87 41.28
N VAL A 297 12.78 -1.20 40.67
CA VAL A 297 12.59 -0.43 39.42
C VAL A 297 12.23 -1.37 38.26
N THR A 298 12.98 -2.46 38.06
CA THR A 298 12.75 -3.39 36.95
C THR A 298 11.43 -4.14 37.12
N LEU A 299 11.17 -4.65 38.32
CA LEU A 299 9.90 -5.32 38.64
C LEU A 299 8.71 -4.36 38.56
N GLY A 300 8.88 -3.12 39.02
CA GLY A 300 7.87 -2.06 38.93
C GLY A 300 7.52 -1.70 37.48
N LEU A 301 8.51 -1.67 36.58
CA LEU A 301 8.28 -1.46 35.15
C LEU A 301 7.58 -2.65 34.49
N PHE A 302 7.92 -3.89 34.84
CA PHE A 302 7.17 -5.05 34.36
C PHE A 302 5.71 -5.04 34.84
N ALA A 303 5.48 -4.72 36.12
CA ALA A 303 4.14 -4.57 36.67
C ALA A 303 3.36 -3.44 35.96
N ALA A 304 4.00 -2.28 35.76
CA ALA A 304 3.42 -1.16 35.03
C ALA A 304 3.09 -1.52 33.57
N ALA A 305 3.95 -2.30 32.90
CA ALA A 305 3.70 -2.79 31.56
C ALA A 305 2.45 -3.69 31.52
N VAL A 306 2.32 -4.64 32.45
CA VAL A 306 1.14 -5.52 32.54
C VAL A 306 -0.14 -4.71 32.80
N VAL A 307 -0.10 -3.78 33.76
CA VAL A 307 -1.26 -2.95 34.11
C VAL A 307 -1.66 -2.04 32.94
N CYS A 308 -0.70 -1.34 32.31
CA CYS A 308 -0.97 -0.47 31.18
C CYS A 308 -1.45 -1.25 29.94
N ALA A 309 -0.91 -2.46 29.70
CA ALA A 309 -1.37 -3.34 28.62
C ALA A 309 -2.80 -3.82 28.86
N ALA A 310 -3.14 -4.24 30.09
CA ALA A 310 -4.51 -4.63 30.44
C ALA A 310 -5.49 -3.45 30.30
N ALA A 311 -5.12 -2.28 30.81
CA ALA A 311 -5.91 -1.05 30.67
C ALA A 311 -6.08 -0.67 29.18
N TRP A 312 -5.02 -0.76 28.40
CA TRP A 312 -5.04 -0.52 26.96
C TRP A 312 -6.02 -1.45 26.25
N ILE A 313 -5.95 -2.76 26.50
CA ILE A 313 -6.87 -3.75 25.90
C ILE A 313 -8.33 -3.41 26.26
N VAL A 314 -8.61 -3.06 27.52
CA VAL A 314 -9.97 -2.69 27.95
C VAL A 314 -10.47 -1.42 27.25
N VAL A 315 -9.63 -0.38 27.18
CA VAL A 315 -9.96 0.87 26.48
C VAL A 315 -10.21 0.61 25.00
N GLU A 316 -9.41 -0.26 24.39
CA GLU A 316 -9.49 -0.55 22.96
C GLU A 316 -10.71 -1.40 22.61
N LEU A 317 -11.08 -2.36 23.46
CA LEU A 317 -12.30 -3.15 23.32
C LEU A 317 -13.58 -2.32 23.48
N ARG A 318 -13.51 -1.22 24.24
CA ARG A 318 -14.63 -0.29 24.48
C ARG A 318 -14.68 0.87 23.48
N SER A 319 -13.63 1.08 22.68
CA SER A 319 -13.55 2.22 21.76
C SER A 319 -14.36 1.96 20.50
N GLU A 320 -15.13 2.96 20.05
CA GLU A 320 -15.78 2.95 18.74
C GLU A 320 -14.78 3.19 17.59
N THR A 321 -13.63 3.79 17.90
CA THR A 321 -12.55 4.09 16.94
C THR A 321 -11.20 3.60 17.47
N PRO A 322 -11.02 2.27 17.63
CA PRO A 322 -9.78 1.71 18.15
C PRO A 322 -8.60 2.07 17.24
N LEU A 323 -7.43 2.23 17.85
CA LEU A 323 -6.15 2.38 17.15
C LEU A 323 -5.76 1.05 16.49
N ILE A 324 -5.92 -0.04 17.23
CA ILE A 324 -5.69 -1.44 16.85
C ILE A 324 -6.94 -2.22 17.26
N ASP A 325 -7.69 -2.72 16.30
CA ASP A 325 -8.89 -3.49 16.60
C ASP A 325 -8.54 -4.84 17.24
N MET A 326 -8.76 -4.96 18.56
CA MET A 326 -8.52 -6.20 19.32
C MET A 326 -9.35 -7.38 18.82
N ARG A 327 -10.51 -7.13 18.20
CA ARG A 327 -11.35 -8.19 17.62
C ARG A 327 -10.66 -8.80 16.41
N THR A 328 -10.03 -7.97 15.59
CA THR A 328 -9.23 -8.39 14.43
C THR A 328 -7.97 -9.12 14.86
N MET A 329 -7.33 -8.65 15.92
CA MET A 329 -6.17 -9.34 16.50
C MET A 329 -6.50 -10.72 17.06
N ARG A 330 -7.76 -10.98 17.45
CA ARG A 330 -8.22 -12.30 17.90
C ARG A 330 -8.54 -13.28 16.76
N ILE A 331 -8.58 -12.83 15.50
CA ILE A 331 -8.82 -13.73 14.36
C ILE A 331 -7.75 -14.83 14.37
N PRO A 332 -8.13 -16.12 14.28
CA PRO A 332 -7.18 -17.24 14.40
C PRO A 332 -5.94 -17.12 13.52
N ALA A 333 -6.11 -16.69 12.27
CA ALA A 333 -5.01 -16.48 11.35
C ALA A 333 -4.10 -15.30 11.74
N VAL A 334 -4.61 -14.26 12.40
CA VAL A 334 -3.84 -13.08 12.79
C VAL A 334 -2.99 -13.38 14.03
N TRP A 335 -3.59 -13.88 15.12
CA TRP A 335 -2.83 -14.10 16.36
C TRP A 335 -1.80 -15.22 16.23
N THR A 336 -2.10 -16.31 15.52
CA THR A 336 -1.14 -17.41 15.29
C THR A 336 0.04 -16.93 14.45
N THR A 337 -0.21 -16.17 13.39
CA THR A 337 0.85 -15.57 12.56
C THR A 337 1.69 -14.57 13.38
N ASN A 338 1.06 -13.77 14.23
CA ASN A 338 1.77 -12.88 15.15
C ASN A 338 2.61 -13.63 16.18
N LEU A 339 2.16 -14.78 16.69
CA LEU A 339 2.95 -15.64 17.56
C LEU A 339 4.22 -16.15 16.86
N VAL A 340 4.10 -16.63 15.61
CA VAL A 340 5.28 -17.02 14.82
C VAL A 340 6.20 -15.82 14.58
N ALA A 341 5.64 -14.63 14.36
CA ALA A 341 6.41 -13.39 14.19
C ALA A 341 7.20 -12.99 15.44
N VAL A 342 6.64 -13.15 16.64
CA VAL A 342 7.36 -12.95 17.92
C VAL A 342 8.56 -13.89 18.00
N LEU A 343 8.33 -15.18 17.80
CA LEU A 343 9.34 -16.22 17.98
C LEU A 343 10.46 -16.11 16.93
N THR A 344 10.08 -15.94 15.67
CA THR A 344 11.05 -15.75 14.58
C THR A 344 11.80 -14.41 14.72
N GLY A 345 11.11 -13.36 15.21
CA GLY A 345 11.73 -12.08 15.55
C GLY A 345 12.78 -12.22 16.66
N ALA A 346 12.47 -12.94 17.74
CA ALA A 346 13.42 -13.26 18.81
C ALA A 346 14.69 -13.92 18.25
N GLY A 347 14.52 -14.94 17.38
CA GLY A 347 15.60 -15.59 16.64
C GLY A 347 16.47 -14.61 15.84
N MET A 348 15.84 -13.84 14.96
CA MET A 348 16.53 -12.93 14.05
C MET A 348 17.33 -11.85 14.79
N TYR A 349 16.69 -11.12 15.71
CA TYR A 349 17.35 -9.98 16.37
C TYR A 349 18.45 -10.42 17.33
N ALA A 350 18.25 -11.52 18.06
CA ALA A 350 19.31 -12.09 18.90
C ALA A 350 20.50 -12.52 18.04
N MET A 351 20.23 -13.23 16.94
CA MET A 351 21.28 -13.65 16.01
C MET A 351 22.06 -12.46 15.42
N MET A 352 21.35 -11.42 14.97
CA MET A 352 21.99 -10.20 14.45
C MET A 352 22.80 -9.43 15.50
N THR A 353 22.51 -9.62 16.79
CA THR A 353 23.23 -8.96 17.88
C THR A 353 24.47 -9.76 18.29
N PHE A 354 24.31 -11.07 18.52
CA PHE A 354 25.35 -11.88 19.15
C PHE A 354 26.29 -12.56 18.16
N LEU A 355 25.86 -12.86 16.93
CA LEU A 355 26.78 -13.44 15.94
C LEU A 355 27.92 -12.48 15.58
N PRO A 356 27.68 -11.18 15.25
CA PRO A 356 28.79 -10.27 15.02
C PRO A 356 29.76 -10.21 16.20
N GLN A 357 29.23 -10.21 17.42
CA GLN A 357 30.03 -10.18 18.64
C GLN A 357 30.95 -11.41 18.73
N LEU A 358 30.42 -12.63 18.49
CA LEU A 358 31.20 -13.87 18.43
C LEU A 358 32.29 -13.82 17.36
N LEU A 359 31.94 -13.39 16.14
CA LEU A 359 32.86 -13.35 15.00
C LEU A 359 34.01 -12.36 15.26
N GLN A 360 33.70 -11.22 15.88
CA GLN A 360 34.66 -10.16 16.20
C GLN A 360 35.48 -10.45 17.47
N THR A 361 35.13 -11.48 18.25
CA THR A 361 35.91 -11.86 19.44
C THR A 361 37.36 -12.21 19.06
N PRO A 362 38.37 -11.59 19.69
CA PRO A 362 39.77 -11.88 19.40
C PRO A 362 40.16 -13.28 19.86
N LYS A 363 40.42 -14.18 18.90
CA LYS A 363 40.78 -15.59 19.15
C LYS A 363 42.07 -15.73 19.95
N ALA A 364 43.03 -14.82 19.75
CA ALA A 364 44.30 -14.81 20.48
C ALA A 364 44.12 -14.59 22.00
N VAL A 365 43.05 -13.91 22.41
CA VAL A 365 42.79 -13.55 23.81
C VAL A 365 41.73 -14.46 24.42
N ALA A 366 40.67 -14.75 23.69
CA ALA A 366 39.52 -15.50 24.18
C ALA A 366 39.64 -17.02 23.97
N GLY A 367 40.50 -17.48 23.05
CA GLY A 367 40.65 -18.89 22.67
C GLY A 367 39.59 -19.38 21.65
N TYR A 368 38.54 -18.60 21.40
CA TYR A 368 37.44 -18.89 20.47
C TYR A 368 37.14 -17.66 19.59
N GLY A 369 36.19 -17.79 18.66
CA GLY A 369 35.84 -16.72 17.72
C GLY A 369 36.79 -16.65 16.53
N LEU A 370 36.55 -15.70 15.63
CA LEU A 370 37.25 -15.61 14.34
C LEU A 370 38.19 -14.39 14.21
N SER A 371 38.30 -13.55 15.24
CA SER A 371 39.04 -12.27 15.17
C SER A 371 38.66 -11.43 13.95
N ALA A 372 37.41 -11.52 13.52
CA ALA A 372 36.95 -10.87 12.31
C ALA A 372 36.91 -9.36 12.51
N SER A 373 37.39 -8.61 11.51
CA SER A 373 37.10 -7.16 11.44
C SER A 373 35.59 -6.91 11.26
N ILE A 374 35.15 -5.65 11.43
CA ILE A 374 33.76 -5.24 11.18
C ILE A 374 33.35 -5.61 9.74
N THR A 375 34.21 -5.34 8.77
CA THR A 375 34.01 -5.70 7.36
C THR A 375 33.91 -7.20 7.16
N GLN A 376 34.79 -8.00 7.75
CA GLN A 376 34.72 -9.47 7.65
C GLN A 376 33.47 -10.04 8.34
N SER A 377 33.09 -9.50 9.50
CA SER A 377 31.85 -9.87 10.19
C SER A 377 30.61 -9.62 9.32
N GLY A 378 30.58 -8.49 8.61
CA GLY A 378 29.57 -8.20 7.58
C GLY A 378 29.56 -9.23 6.45
N LEU A 379 30.74 -9.59 5.92
CA LEU A 379 30.87 -10.62 4.87
C LEU A 379 30.39 -12.00 5.33
N TYR A 380 30.67 -12.40 6.58
CA TYR A 380 30.14 -13.64 7.17
C TYR A 380 28.61 -13.68 7.21
N MET A 381 27.96 -12.52 7.35
CA MET A 381 26.51 -12.39 7.36
C MET A 381 25.89 -12.12 5.98
N LEU A 382 26.72 -12.08 4.94
CA LEU A 382 26.26 -11.85 3.58
C LEU A 382 25.34 -12.98 3.08
N PRO A 383 25.61 -14.29 3.30
CA PRO A 383 24.70 -15.36 2.86
C PRO A 383 23.31 -15.27 3.49
N LEU A 384 23.22 -14.90 4.78
CA LEU A 384 21.94 -14.62 5.46
C LEU A 384 21.14 -13.58 4.68
N SER A 385 21.78 -12.45 4.38
CA SER A 385 21.19 -11.29 3.71
C SER A 385 20.74 -11.62 2.29
N VAL A 386 21.61 -12.28 1.52
CA VAL A 386 21.36 -12.65 0.13
C VAL A 386 20.26 -13.71 0.03
N ALA A 387 20.27 -14.71 0.91
CA ALA A 387 19.22 -15.73 0.92
C ALA A 387 17.84 -15.13 1.23
N MET A 388 17.74 -14.23 2.21
CA MET A 388 16.49 -13.51 2.50
C MET A 388 16.01 -12.70 1.29
N PHE A 389 16.93 -12.06 0.56
CA PHE A 389 16.61 -11.30 -0.65
C PHE A 389 16.02 -12.19 -1.74
N VAL A 390 16.75 -13.24 -2.11
CA VAL A 390 16.38 -14.14 -3.21
C VAL A 390 15.04 -14.79 -2.93
N ILE A 391 14.85 -15.33 -1.72
CA ILE A 391 13.57 -15.90 -1.30
C ILE A 391 12.45 -14.88 -1.39
N GLY A 392 12.70 -13.68 -0.88
CA GLY A 392 11.75 -12.58 -0.90
C GLY A 392 11.31 -12.12 -2.29
N LEU A 393 12.18 -12.20 -3.30
CA LEU A 393 11.81 -11.94 -4.70
C LEU A 393 10.98 -13.09 -5.31
N THR A 394 11.32 -14.33 -4.94
CA THR A 394 10.66 -15.54 -5.47
C THR A 394 9.36 -15.93 -4.76
N ILE A 395 8.98 -15.21 -3.69
CA ILE A 395 7.87 -15.60 -2.82
C ILE A 395 6.51 -15.60 -3.51
N GLY A 396 6.26 -14.69 -4.47
CA GLY A 396 4.96 -14.54 -5.13
C GLY A 396 4.52 -15.82 -5.86
N PRO A 397 5.30 -16.30 -6.85
CA PRO A 397 5.03 -17.56 -7.53
C PRO A 397 5.01 -18.75 -6.56
N LEU A 398 5.92 -18.78 -5.58
CA LEU A 398 6.00 -19.88 -4.61
C LEU A 398 4.75 -19.98 -3.72
N ALA A 399 4.22 -18.83 -3.28
CA ALA A 399 3.00 -18.75 -2.47
C ALA A 399 1.75 -19.18 -3.22
N ALA A 400 1.69 -18.95 -4.53
CA ALA A 400 0.61 -19.43 -5.37
C ALA A 400 0.60 -20.97 -5.49
N TRP A 401 1.77 -21.61 -5.38
CA TRP A 401 1.92 -23.05 -5.59
C TRP A 401 1.84 -23.88 -4.30
N VAL A 402 2.53 -23.43 -3.24
CA VAL A 402 2.68 -24.19 -1.98
C VAL A 402 1.72 -23.70 -0.88
N GLY A 403 1.17 -22.49 -1.04
CA GLY A 403 0.29 -21.86 -0.06
C GLY A 403 1.05 -21.11 1.05
N PRO A 404 0.57 -19.94 1.49
CA PRO A 404 1.28 -19.10 2.47
C PRO A 404 1.59 -19.79 3.81
N LYS A 405 0.67 -20.60 4.34
CA LYS A 405 0.86 -21.35 5.60
C LYS A 405 2.06 -22.29 5.51
N ALA A 406 2.14 -23.10 4.47
CA ALA A 406 3.19 -24.10 4.31
C ALA A 406 4.56 -23.43 4.17
N ILE A 407 4.63 -22.28 3.50
CA ILE A 407 5.86 -21.49 3.41
C ILE A 407 6.35 -21.02 4.78
N VAL A 408 5.45 -20.51 5.64
CA VAL A 408 5.83 -20.11 7.00
C VAL A 408 6.34 -21.32 7.80
N LEU A 409 5.67 -22.46 7.70
CA LEU A 409 6.09 -23.68 8.39
C LEU A 409 7.48 -24.16 7.92
N ILE A 410 7.68 -24.27 6.61
CA ILE A 410 8.97 -24.68 6.02
C ILE A 410 10.07 -23.70 6.45
N GLY A 411 9.80 -22.40 6.40
CA GLY A 411 10.73 -21.36 6.84
C GLY A 411 11.16 -21.55 8.30
N SER A 412 10.19 -21.72 9.20
CA SER A 412 10.46 -21.95 10.63
C SER A 412 11.20 -23.28 10.90
N VAL A 413 10.95 -24.32 10.11
CA VAL A 413 11.66 -25.61 10.27
C VAL A 413 13.11 -25.50 9.82
N ILE A 414 13.40 -24.76 8.75
CA ILE A 414 14.76 -24.58 8.22
C ILE A 414 15.67 -23.83 9.21
N THR A 415 15.14 -22.94 10.04
CA THR A 415 15.97 -22.21 11.02
C THR A 415 16.46 -23.09 12.16
N VAL A 416 15.77 -24.20 12.47
CA VAL A 416 16.15 -25.14 13.55
C VAL A 416 17.54 -25.74 13.31
N PRO A 417 17.82 -26.48 12.21
CA PRO A 417 19.13 -27.06 11.99
C PRO A 417 20.24 -26.01 11.86
N ALA A 418 19.91 -24.80 11.40
CA ALA A 418 20.90 -23.72 11.30
C ALA A 418 21.37 -23.23 12.68
N PHE A 419 20.44 -23.02 13.63
CA PHE A 419 20.82 -22.68 15.00
C PHE A 419 21.45 -23.85 15.75
N VAL A 420 20.98 -25.08 15.53
CA VAL A 420 21.63 -26.28 16.09
C VAL A 420 23.07 -26.38 15.59
N MET A 421 23.32 -26.16 14.31
CA MET A 421 24.67 -26.19 13.76
C MET A 421 25.57 -25.18 14.48
N LEU A 422 25.14 -23.91 14.61
CA LEU A 422 25.89 -22.89 15.35
C LEU A 422 26.07 -23.22 16.84
N ALA A 423 25.11 -23.91 17.45
CA ALA A 423 25.20 -24.29 18.86
C ALA A 423 26.25 -25.39 19.12
N VAL A 424 26.51 -26.24 18.11
CA VAL A 424 27.42 -27.38 18.22
C VAL A 424 28.79 -27.08 17.60
N GLY A 425 28.85 -26.23 16.56
CA GLY A 425 30.07 -25.84 15.87
C GLY A 425 29.96 -24.47 15.23
N HIS A 426 30.82 -23.55 15.68
CA HIS A 426 30.97 -22.20 15.11
C HIS A 426 32.44 -21.76 15.05
N ASP A 427 33.35 -22.74 14.99
CA ASP A 427 34.80 -22.54 14.96
C ASP A 427 35.32 -22.25 13.55
N HIS A 428 34.57 -22.69 12.54
CA HIS A 428 34.99 -22.61 11.14
C HIS A 428 34.10 -21.67 10.33
N SER A 429 34.72 -20.95 9.40
CA SER A 429 34.06 -20.00 8.51
C SER A 429 32.90 -20.62 7.70
N TRP A 430 33.05 -21.86 7.24
CA TRP A 430 32.02 -22.54 6.45
C TRP A 430 30.74 -22.83 7.26
N GLU A 431 30.86 -23.08 8.56
CA GLU A 431 29.72 -23.27 9.47
C GLU A 431 28.90 -21.99 9.54
N ILE A 432 29.57 -20.84 9.68
CA ILE A 432 28.93 -19.52 9.72
C ILE A 432 28.23 -19.21 8.40
N TYR A 433 28.87 -19.47 7.26
CA TYR A 433 28.28 -19.20 5.95
C TYR A 433 27.06 -20.09 5.66
N LEU A 434 27.15 -21.39 5.97
CA LEU A 434 26.05 -22.33 5.76
C LEU A 434 24.89 -22.06 6.72
N ALA A 435 25.17 -21.82 8.01
CA ALA A 435 24.14 -21.44 8.98
C ALA A 435 23.47 -20.13 8.57
N GLY A 436 24.27 -19.13 8.19
CA GLY A 436 23.78 -17.85 7.69
C GLY A 436 22.84 -18.02 6.51
N ALA A 437 23.24 -18.79 5.49
CA ALA A 437 22.40 -19.07 4.33
C ALA A 437 21.07 -19.76 4.72
N LEU A 438 21.12 -20.80 5.55
CA LEU A 438 19.91 -21.51 6.01
C LEU A 438 18.98 -20.60 6.82
N LEU A 439 19.52 -19.82 7.76
CA LEU A 439 18.75 -18.82 8.50
C LEU A 439 18.12 -17.80 7.56
N GLY A 440 18.83 -17.40 6.51
CA GLY A 440 18.33 -16.42 5.57
C GLY A 440 17.19 -16.95 4.73
N ILE A 441 17.29 -18.21 4.29
CA ILE A 441 16.20 -18.93 3.62
C ILE A 441 15.00 -19.03 4.58
N GLY A 442 15.21 -19.54 5.79
CA GLY A 442 14.16 -19.80 6.75
C GLY A 442 13.40 -18.55 7.19
N ILE A 443 14.12 -17.53 7.64
CA ILE A 443 13.54 -16.25 8.07
C ILE A 443 12.91 -15.52 6.86
N GLY A 444 13.56 -15.55 5.70
CA GLY A 444 13.05 -14.96 4.46
C GLY A 444 11.70 -15.55 4.03
N LEU A 445 11.57 -16.89 4.08
CA LEU A 445 10.31 -17.60 3.76
C LEU A 445 9.21 -17.20 4.75
N ALA A 446 9.52 -17.26 6.05
CA ALA A 446 8.56 -16.95 7.10
C ALA A 446 8.07 -15.49 6.99
N PHE A 447 8.97 -14.51 6.92
CA PHE A 447 8.61 -13.10 6.92
C PHE A 447 7.93 -12.62 5.63
N SER A 448 8.28 -13.20 4.50
CA SER A 448 7.66 -12.81 3.23
C SER A 448 6.23 -13.35 3.10
N SER A 449 5.88 -14.40 3.86
CA SER A 449 4.57 -15.05 3.78
C SER A 449 3.58 -14.61 4.88
N MET A 450 4.05 -14.26 6.09
CA MET A 450 3.18 -13.81 7.19
C MET A 450 2.22 -12.66 6.83
N PRO A 451 2.67 -11.57 6.16
CA PRO A 451 1.77 -10.49 5.80
C PRO A 451 0.65 -10.94 4.87
N ALA A 452 0.93 -11.86 3.94
CA ALA A 452 -0.09 -12.40 3.03
C ALA A 452 -1.19 -13.15 3.78
N ILE A 453 -0.83 -13.94 4.81
CA ILE A 453 -1.80 -14.64 5.67
C ILE A 453 -2.68 -13.63 6.42
N ILE A 454 -2.07 -12.56 6.94
CA ILE A 454 -2.79 -11.51 7.67
C ILE A 454 -3.72 -10.73 6.73
N VAL A 455 -3.22 -10.28 5.58
CA VAL A 455 -3.99 -9.54 4.56
C VAL A 455 -5.20 -10.36 4.10
N ALA A 456 -5.03 -11.67 3.91
CA ALA A 456 -6.12 -12.56 3.50
C ALA A 456 -7.17 -12.80 4.61
N ALA A 457 -6.81 -12.59 5.88
CA ALA A 457 -7.67 -12.87 7.03
C ALA A 457 -8.45 -11.65 7.54
N VAL A 458 -8.02 -10.43 7.21
CA VAL A 458 -8.57 -9.19 7.78
C VAL A 458 -9.37 -8.36 6.76
N PRO A 459 -10.40 -7.62 7.19
CA PRO A 459 -11.14 -6.73 6.30
C PRO A 459 -10.24 -5.69 5.61
N PRO A 460 -10.62 -5.21 4.41
CA PRO A 460 -9.84 -4.23 3.65
C PRO A 460 -9.39 -3.01 4.44
N ALA A 461 -10.29 -2.43 5.24
CA ALA A 461 -10.05 -1.22 6.01
C ALA A 461 -9.02 -1.40 7.16
N GLN A 462 -8.67 -2.63 7.52
CA GLN A 462 -7.83 -2.93 8.69
C GLN A 462 -6.48 -3.55 8.33
N THR A 463 -6.19 -3.69 7.03
CA THR A 463 -4.98 -4.39 6.56
C THR A 463 -3.68 -3.70 6.95
N GLY A 464 -3.61 -2.37 6.78
CA GLY A 464 -2.44 -1.59 7.18
C GLY A 464 -2.16 -1.69 8.67
N ALA A 465 -3.21 -1.59 9.50
CA ALA A 465 -3.12 -1.75 10.95
C ALA A 465 -2.67 -3.15 11.36
N ALA A 466 -3.25 -4.21 10.78
CA ALA A 466 -2.92 -5.59 11.14
C ALA A 466 -1.51 -6.00 10.70
N THR A 467 -1.09 -5.62 9.49
CA THR A 467 0.27 -5.89 8.98
C THR A 467 1.33 -5.03 9.68
N GLY A 468 1.03 -3.77 9.98
CA GLY A 468 1.87 -2.91 10.81
C GLY A 468 2.05 -3.48 12.22
N MET A 469 0.97 -4.01 12.81
CA MET A 469 1.05 -4.67 14.11
C MET A 469 1.91 -5.93 14.09
N ASN A 470 1.89 -6.71 13.01
CA ASN A 470 2.79 -7.84 12.86
C ASN A 470 4.28 -7.42 12.94
N ALA A 471 4.63 -6.28 12.33
CA ALA A 471 5.98 -5.73 12.43
C ALA A 471 6.35 -5.28 13.85
N ASN A 472 5.42 -4.65 14.57
CA ASN A 472 5.62 -4.27 15.96
C ASN A 472 5.81 -5.49 16.87
N VAL A 473 4.92 -6.47 16.76
CA VAL A 473 4.94 -7.71 17.54
C VAL A 473 6.25 -8.47 17.32
N ARG A 474 6.73 -8.53 16.08
CA ARG A 474 8.05 -9.07 15.74
C ARG A 474 9.19 -8.33 16.45
N THR A 475 9.14 -7.00 16.49
CA THR A 475 10.18 -6.17 17.13
C THR A 475 10.19 -6.35 18.65
N VAL A 476 9.02 -6.45 19.28
CA VAL A 476 8.88 -6.79 20.70
C VAL A 476 9.49 -8.17 20.99
N GLY A 477 9.19 -9.17 20.14
CA GLY A 477 9.82 -10.49 20.23
C GLY A 477 11.33 -10.43 20.10
N GLY A 478 11.84 -9.62 19.16
CA GLY A 478 13.27 -9.36 19.00
C GLY A 478 13.94 -8.80 20.24
N ALA A 479 13.32 -7.80 20.89
CA ALA A 479 13.85 -7.18 22.11
C ALA A 479 13.88 -8.17 23.28
N ILE A 480 12.81 -8.94 23.49
CA ILE A 480 12.74 -9.97 24.53
C ILE A 480 13.77 -11.07 24.27
N GLY A 481 13.82 -11.60 23.05
CA GLY A 481 14.76 -12.65 22.64
C GLY A 481 16.22 -12.23 22.80
N SER A 482 16.55 -11.00 22.40
CA SER A 482 17.91 -10.45 22.54
C SER A 482 18.30 -10.25 24.00
N ALA A 483 17.37 -9.81 24.86
CA ALA A 483 17.65 -9.63 26.28
C ALA A 483 17.85 -10.95 27.02
N VAL A 484 16.99 -11.96 26.77
CA VAL A 484 17.17 -13.30 27.34
C VAL A 484 18.48 -13.91 26.87
N SER A 485 18.81 -13.76 25.58
CA SER A 485 20.10 -14.20 25.03
C SER A 485 21.29 -13.48 25.68
N GLY A 486 21.17 -12.18 25.98
CA GLY A 486 22.20 -11.45 26.72
C GLY A 486 22.43 -11.98 28.14
N VAL A 487 21.35 -12.37 28.83
CA VAL A 487 21.46 -13.05 30.14
C VAL A 487 22.17 -14.39 29.99
N LEU A 488 21.77 -15.22 29.01
CA LEU A 488 22.41 -16.52 28.76
C LEU A 488 23.91 -16.36 28.44
N LEU A 489 24.27 -15.36 27.64
CA LEU A 489 25.65 -15.07 27.28
C LEU A 489 26.51 -14.70 28.51
N THR A 490 25.94 -13.97 29.46
CA THR A 490 26.63 -13.50 30.67
C THR A 490 26.47 -14.41 31.89
N SER A 491 25.60 -15.41 31.82
CA SER A 491 25.39 -16.38 32.91
C SER A 491 26.52 -17.39 33.09
N GLY A 492 27.44 -17.50 32.12
CA GLY A 492 28.66 -18.29 32.21
C GLY A 492 29.82 -17.55 32.88
N ALA A 493 30.89 -18.27 33.22
CA ALA A 493 32.12 -17.65 33.71
C ALA A 493 32.67 -16.66 32.68
N THR A 494 32.88 -15.40 33.07
CA THR A 494 33.60 -14.44 32.23
C THR A 494 35.07 -14.85 32.16
N THR A 495 35.65 -14.77 30.96
CA THR A 495 37.09 -15.01 30.80
C THR A 495 37.90 -13.93 31.52
N ALA A 496 39.19 -14.18 31.77
CA ALA A 496 40.08 -13.28 32.50
C ALA A 496 40.14 -11.83 31.95
N HIS A 497 39.67 -11.62 30.71
CA HIS A 497 39.66 -10.34 30.01
C HIS A 497 38.27 -9.67 29.94
N GLY A 498 37.27 -10.17 30.69
CA GLY A 498 35.92 -9.61 30.72
C GLY A 498 35.08 -9.92 29.48
N LEU A 499 35.54 -10.83 28.61
CA LEU A 499 34.78 -11.34 27.47
C LEU A 499 33.89 -12.51 27.91
N PRO A 500 32.71 -12.70 27.30
CA PRO A 500 31.89 -13.90 27.51
C PRO A 500 32.67 -15.19 27.28
N ALA A 501 32.23 -16.31 27.87
CA ALA A 501 32.74 -17.62 27.49
C ALA A 501 32.10 -18.12 26.20
N ASP A 502 32.82 -18.96 25.46
CA ASP A 502 32.35 -19.65 24.26
C ASP A 502 31.03 -20.40 24.49
N SER A 503 30.95 -21.13 25.62
CA SER A 503 29.74 -21.84 26.05
C SER A 503 28.52 -20.94 26.22
N GLY A 504 28.72 -19.65 26.52
CA GLY A 504 27.67 -18.64 26.55
C GLY A 504 27.01 -18.43 25.19
N TYR A 505 27.81 -18.41 24.11
CA TYR A 505 27.29 -18.34 22.74
C TYR A 505 26.57 -19.64 22.36
N SER A 506 27.11 -20.80 22.70
CA SER A 506 26.44 -22.09 22.47
C SER A 506 25.09 -22.19 23.18
N HIS A 507 24.99 -21.71 24.43
CA HIS A 507 23.70 -21.63 25.15
C HIS A 507 22.70 -20.70 24.46
N VAL A 508 23.16 -19.56 23.96
CA VAL A 508 22.32 -18.66 23.16
C VAL A 508 21.79 -19.38 21.92
N PHE A 509 22.65 -20.06 21.15
CA PHE A 509 22.21 -20.76 19.94
C PHE A 509 21.27 -21.93 20.23
N TRP A 510 21.48 -22.69 21.31
CA TRP A 510 20.51 -23.72 21.74
C TRP A 510 19.16 -23.14 22.12
N PHE A 511 19.15 -22.00 22.82
CA PHE A 511 17.93 -21.28 23.13
C PHE A 511 17.20 -20.82 21.87
N LEU A 512 17.92 -20.26 20.88
CA LEU A 512 17.33 -19.84 19.60
C LEU A 512 16.84 -21.02 18.74
N ALA A 513 17.51 -22.19 18.83
CA ALA A 513 17.02 -23.43 18.24
C ALA A 513 15.69 -23.86 18.88
N GLY A 514 15.59 -23.81 20.20
CA GLY A 514 14.34 -24.07 20.93
C GLY A 514 13.21 -23.11 20.55
N ILE A 515 13.50 -21.81 20.44
CA ILE A 515 12.54 -20.81 19.94
C ILE A 515 12.10 -21.13 18.51
N SER A 516 13.02 -21.57 17.64
CA SER A 516 12.69 -21.94 16.26
C SER A 516 11.77 -23.16 16.18
N VAL A 517 11.98 -24.16 17.06
CA VAL A 517 11.05 -25.29 17.20
C VAL A 517 9.66 -24.80 17.62
N LEU A 518 9.58 -23.91 18.62
CA LEU A 518 8.31 -23.32 19.03
C LEU A 518 7.65 -22.52 17.90
N ALA A 519 8.44 -21.82 17.08
CA ALA A 519 7.95 -21.09 15.90
C ALA A 519 7.36 -22.04 14.85
N ALA A 520 8.01 -23.18 14.61
CA ALA A 520 7.51 -24.21 13.71
C ALA A 520 6.21 -24.84 14.24
N LEU A 521 6.16 -25.17 15.55
CA LEU A 521 4.94 -25.67 16.19
C LEU A 521 3.79 -24.65 16.12
N ALA A 522 4.06 -23.37 16.39
CA ALA A 522 3.09 -22.30 16.25
C ALA A 522 2.60 -22.13 14.80
N ALA A 523 3.47 -22.33 13.81
CA ALA A 523 3.11 -22.27 12.39
C ALA A 523 2.15 -23.39 11.97
N VAL A 524 2.19 -24.56 12.63
CA VAL A 524 1.22 -25.64 12.40
C VAL A 524 -0.21 -25.18 12.74
N ILE A 525 -0.36 -24.35 13.77
CA ILE A 525 -1.65 -23.86 14.29
C ILE A 525 -2.28 -22.82 13.36
N ILE A 526 -1.50 -22.19 12.46
CA ILE A 526 -2.03 -21.24 11.48
C ILE A 526 -3.16 -21.92 10.69
N PRO A 527 -4.37 -21.36 10.64
CA PRO A 527 -5.46 -21.92 9.83
C PRO A 527 -5.06 -21.96 8.36
N ALA A 528 -5.27 -23.10 7.69
CA ALA A 528 -5.18 -23.12 6.23
C ALA A 528 -6.28 -22.21 5.69
N ALA A 529 -5.90 -21.14 4.98
CA ALA A 529 -6.88 -20.24 4.37
C ALA A 529 -7.69 -21.04 3.35
N ARG A 530 -8.91 -21.46 3.71
CA ARG A 530 -9.95 -21.74 2.72
C ARG A 530 -10.29 -20.39 2.09
N ALA A 531 -10.21 -20.29 0.77
CA ALA A 531 -10.69 -19.14 0.03
C ALA A 531 -12.12 -18.83 0.49
N ARG A 532 -12.28 -17.84 1.37
CA ARG A 532 -13.59 -17.35 1.79
C ARG A 532 -14.11 -16.52 0.63
N ALA A 533 -15.09 -17.06 -0.09
CA ALA A 533 -15.93 -16.27 -0.97
C ALA A 533 -16.53 -15.10 -0.16
N PRO A 534 -16.75 -13.93 -0.78
CA PRO A 534 -17.07 -12.68 -0.09
C PRO A 534 -18.39 -12.76 0.68
N GLN A 535 -18.29 -13.02 1.98
CA GLN A 535 -19.40 -13.19 2.92
C GLN A 535 -19.83 -11.85 3.56
N GLN A 536 -19.26 -10.72 3.13
CA GLN A 536 -19.54 -9.39 3.72
C GLN A 536 -20.80 -8.71 3.17
N VAL A 537 -21.47 -9.28 2.15
CA VAL A 537 -22.74 -8.73 1.65
C VAL A 537 -23.94 -9.19 2.49
N VAL A 538 -23.90 -10.41 3.04
CA VAL A 538 -25.04 -11.04 3.72
C VAL A 538 -25.35 -10.44 5.10
N ALA A 539 -24.33 -9.99 5.84
CA ALA A 539 -24.52 -9.45 7.20
C ALA A 539 -25.14 -8.04 7.23
N ALA A 540 -25.08 -7.30 6.12
CA ALA A 540 -25.76 -6.01 5.99
C ALA A 540 -27.25 -6.16 5.65
N GLU A 541 -27.63 -7.32 5.10
CA GLU A 541 -28.99 -7.62 4.65
C GLU A 541 -29.86 -8.16 5.79
N GLU A 542 -29.30 -8.98 6.69
CA GLU A 542 -30.00 -9.46 7.90
C GLU A 542 -30.36 -8.31 8.87
N ALA A 543 -29.55 -7.25 8.95
CA ALA A 543 -29.87 -6.07 9.76
C ALA A 543 -30.93 -5.15 9.12
N GLY A 544 -31.20 -5.31 7.81
CA GLY A 544 -32.26 -4.59 7.10
C GLY A 544 -33.61 -5.30 7.12
N LEU A 545 -33.62 -6.61 7.35
CA LEU A 545 -34.84 -7.44 7.31
C LEU A 545 -35.74 -7.29 8.55
N ASP A 546 -35.18 -6.91 9.70
CA ASP A 546 -35.95 -6.60 10.92
C ASP A 546 -36.72 -5.26 10.83
N ALA A 547 -36.42 -4.41 9.84
CA ALA A 547 -37.08 -3.11 9.65
C ALA A 547 -38.32 -3.16 8.74
N THR A 548 -38.65 -4.32 8.15
CA THR A 548 -39.77 -4.49 7.20
C THR A 548 -40.98 -5.25 7.76
N ALA A 549 -41.05 -5.50 9.07
CA ALA A 549 -42.20 -6.12 9.75
C ALA A 549 -43.42 -5.17 9.91
N GLY A 550 -43.73 -4.40 8.86
CA GLY A 550 -44.74 -3.34 8.89
C GLY A 550 -45.43 -3.10 7.55
N ILE A 551 -45.72 -4.14 6.77
CA ILE A 551 -46.68 -4.04 5.65
C ILE A 551 -47.58 -5.27 5.66
N THR A 552 -48.71 -5.14 6.37
CA THR A 552 -49.87 -6.01 6.24
C THR A 552 -50.56 -5.74 4.91
N GLY A 553 -50.77 -6.78 4.10
CA GLY A 553 -51.77 -6.77 3.03
C GLY A 553 -51.25 -7.14 1.64
N VAL A 554 -50.80 -8.39 1.46
CA VAL A 554 -50.89 -9.05 0.15
C VAL A 554 -51.34 -10.49 0.38
N THR A 555 -52.50 -10.81 -0.17
CA THR A 555 -53.12 -12.14 -0.18
C THR A 555 -52.19 -13.11 -0.91
N ALA A 556 -51.77 -14.19 -0.24
CA ALA A 556 -50.96 -15.23 -0.87
C ALA A 556 -51.72 -15.90 -2.04
N PRO A 557 -51.08 -16.19 -3.19
CA PRO A 557 -51.69 -16.95 -4.26
C PRO A 557 -52.02 -18.38 -3.80
N GLN A 558 -53.15 -18.90 -4.26
CA GLN A 558 -53.77 -20.18 -3.87
C GLN A 558 -52.98 -21.47 -4.26
N GLY A 559 -51.67 -21.38 -4.50
CA GLY A 559 -50.79 -22.53 -4.73
C GLY A 559 -49.96 -22.95 -3.50
N ALA A 560 -49.91 -22.13 -2.45
CA ALA A 560 -49.02 -22.35 -1.30
C ALA A 560 -49.52 -23.38 -0.27
N GLN A 561 -50.78 -23.84 -0.36
CA GLN A 561 -51.32 -24.86 0.54
C GLN A 561 -50.89 -26.30 0.20
N ALA A 562 -50.34 -26.54 -0.98
CA ALA A 562 -49.94 -27.89 -1.43
C ALA A 562 -48.54 -28.33 -0.94
N VAL A 563 -47.81 -27.48 -0.22
CA VAL A 563 -46.41 -27.76 0.21
C VAL A 563 -46.34 -28.31 1.65
N LEU A 564 -47.47 -28.44 2.35
CA LEU A 564 -47.49 -28.96 3.71
C LEU A 564 -47.31 -30.49 3.80
N ASP A 565 -47.29 -31.20 2.66
CA ASP A 565 -46.91 -32.62 2.53
C ASP A 565 -45.52 -32.83 1.87
N ALA A 566 -44.76 -31.75 1.64
CA ALA A 566 -43.52 -31.83 0.87
C ALA A 566 -42.33 -32.38 1.68
N ASP A 567 -41.48 -33.12 0.97
CA ASP A 567 -40.20 -33.65 1.44
C ASP A 567 -39.48 -32.64 2.36
N PRO A 568 -39.05 -33.02 3.59
CA PRO A 568 -38.33 -32.12 4.49
C PRO A 568 -37.05 -31.53 3.87
N HIS A 569 -36.54 -32.10 2.78
CA HIS A 569 -35.40 -31.61 2.02
C HIS A 569 -35.77 -30.77 0.78
N ALA A 570 -37.04 -30.36 0.64
CA ALA A 570 -37.48 -29.53 -0.46
C ALA A 570 -36.98 -28.07 -0.33
N VAL A 571 -36.54 -27.51 -1.45
CA VAL A 571 -36.23 -26.09 -1.63
C VAL A 571 -37.19 -25.56 -2.69
N THR A 572 -38.06 -24.64 -2.29
CA THR A 572 -39.07 -24.01 -3.13
C THR A 572 -38.88 -22.50 -3.16
N GLY A 573 -39.51 -21.79 -4.09
CA GLY A 573 -39.43 -20.34 -4.13
C GLY A 573 -39.97 -19.74 -5.41
N THR A 574 -39.73 -18.44 -5.61
CA THR A 574 -40.06 -17.73 -6.85
C THR A 574 -38.85 -16.95 -7.39
N VAL A 575 -38.75 -16.83 -8.71
CA VAL A 575 -37.73 -16.04 -9.39
C VAL A 575 -38.35 -14.76 -9.97
N ARG A 576 -37.78 -13.61 -9.59
CA ARG A 576 -38.23 -12.26 -9.97
C ARG A 576 -37.09 -11.44 -10.57
N ARG A 577 -37.42 -10.33 -11.23
CA ARG A 577 -36.46 -9.28 -11.67
C ARG A 577 -36.38 -8.18 -10.61
N ASP A 578 -35.33 -7.34 -10.64
CA ASP A 578 -35.18 -6.13 -9.79
C ASP A 578 -36.41 -5.19 -9.76
N GLY A 579 -37.30 -5.26 -10.77
CA GLY A 579 -38.57 -4.51 -10.82
C GLY A 579 -39.80 -5.25 -10.28
N GLY A 580 -39.64 -6.42 -9.65
CA GLY A 580 -40.71 -7.20 -9.02
C GLY A 580 -41.52 -8.13 -9.93
N SER A 581 -41.33 -8.10 -11.25
CA SER A 581 -41.98 -9.02 -12.19
C SER A 581 -41.36 -10.42 -12.15
N VAL A 582 -42.19 -11.46 -12.30
CA VAL A 582 -41.75 -12.86 -12.30
C VAL A 582 -40.99 -13.23 -13.58
N VAL A 583 -39.99 -14.09 -13.47
CA VAL A 583 -39.19 -14.57 -14.60
C VAL A 583 -39.43 -16.07 -14.82
N PRO A 584 -40.18 -16.46 -15.86
CA PRO A 584 -40.44 -17.87 -16.16
C PRO A 584 -39.26 -18.52 -16.90
N GLY A 585 -39.17 -19.86 -16.83
CA GLY A 585 -38.21 -20.64 -17.60
C GLY A 585 -36.74 -20.52 -17.17
N VAL A 586 -36.48 -20.01 -15.97
CA VAL A 586 -35.13 -19.86 -15.41
C VAL A 586 -34.58 -21.25 -15.09
N ALA A 587 -33.38 -21.57 -15.55
CA ALA A 587 -32.73 -22.83 -15.20
C ALA A 587 -32.16 -22.73 -13.79
N LEU A 588 -32.66 -23.56 -12.87
CA LEU A 588 -32.17 -23.63 -11.49
C LEU A 588 -31.36 -24.91 -11.29
N THR A 589 -30.17 -24.78 -10.71
CA THR A 589 -29.28 -25.89 -10.41
C THR A 589 -28.86 -25.84 -8.95
N LEU A 590 -29.05 -26.95 -8.23
CA LEU A 590 -28.55 -27.12 -6.87
C LEU A 590 -27.23 -27.89 -6.93
N ILE A 591 -26.18 -27.32 -6.35
CA ILE A 591 -24.85 -27.94 -6.27
C ILE A 591 -24.42 -28.13 -4.80
N ASP A 592 -23.68 -29.21 -4.52
CA ASP A 592 -23.13 -29.47 -3.19
C ASP A 592 -21.83 -28.65 -2.92
N GLN A 593 -21.29 -28.74 -1.70
CA GLN A 593 -20.04 -28.05 -1.33
C GLN A 593 -18.79 -28.55 -2.07
N ARG A 594 -18.87 -29.67 -2.81
CA ARG A 594 -17.79 -30.20 -3.65
C ARG A 594 -17.92 -29.74 -5.10
N GLY A 595 -18.97 -28.99 -5.44
CA GLY A 595 -19.25 -28.50 -6.79
C GLY A 595 -20.01 -29.49 -7.67
N HIS A 596 -20.51 -30.60 -7.11
CA HIS A 596 -21.32 -31.56 -7.85
C HIS A 596 -22.76 -31.09 -7.93
N GLN A 597 -23.33 -31.16 -9.13
CA GLN A 597 -24.76 -30.94 -9.32
C GLN A 597 -25.56 -32.08 -8.69
N VAL A 598 -26.45 -31.71 -7.76
CA VAL A 598 -27.30 -32.67 -7.03
C VAL A 598 -28.77 -32.61 -7.47
N SER A 599 -29.24 -31.46 -7.97
CA SER A 599 -30.63 -31.30 -8.44
C SER A 599 -30.74 -30.20 -9.50
N ARG A 600 -31.76 -30.26 -10.36
CA ARG A 600 -32.04 -29.25 -11.39
C ARG A 600 -33.55 -29.09 -11.59
N ALA A 601 -33.99 -27.86 -11.75
CA ALA A 601 -35.38 -27.50 -12.02
C ALA A 601 -35.47 -26.31 -12.99
N HIS A 602 -36.67 -25.98 -13.44
CA HIS A 602 -36.95 -24.73 -14.15
C HIS A 602 -38.05 -23.96 -13.42
N SER A 603 -38.04 -22.63 -13.48
CA SER A 603 -39.15 -21.83 -12.96
C SER A 603 -40.39 -21.94 -13.86
N GLY A 604 -41.57 -22.05 -13.25
CA GLY A 604 -42.87 -22.08 -13.92
C GLY A 604 -43.33 -20.72 -14.44
N GLY A 605 -44.52 -20.67 -15.03
CA GLY A 605 -45.10 -19.45 -15.62
C GLY A 605 -45.38 -18.33 -14.60
N ASP A 606 -45.52 -18.68 -13.33
CA ASP A 606 -45.65 -17.79 -12.17
C ASP A 606 -44.29 -17.44 -11.52
N GLY A 607 -43.18 -17.87 -12.12
CA GLY A 607 -41.83 -17.75 -11.57
C GLY A 607 -41.52 -18.74 -10.45
N GLY A 608 -42.46 -19.61 -10.05
CA GLY A 608 -42.30 -20.58 -8.98
C GLY A 608 -41.35 -21.72 -9.34
N TYR A 609 -40.59 -22.24 -8.39
CA TYR A 609 -39.78 -23.45 -8.57
C TYR A 609 -39.82 -24.35 -7.34
N ALA A 610 -39.54 -25.63 -7.55
CA ALA A 610 -39.39 -26.64 -6.49
C ALA A 610 -38.28 -27.63 -6.88
N MET A 611 -37.44 -27.98 -5.91
CA MET A 611 -36.36 -28.95 -6.05
C MET A 611 -36.08 -29.64 -4.73
N THR A 612 -35.50 -30.84 -4.77
CA THR A 612 -35.21 -31.63 -3.56
C THR A 612 -33.70 -31.83 -3.40
N ALA A 613 -33.19 -31.66 -2.19
CA ALA A 613 -31.82 -31.99 -1.85
C ALA A 613 -31.70 -33.46 -1.36
N PRO A 614 -30.62 -34.17 -1.70
CA PRO A 614 -30.48 -35.59 -1.35
C PRO A 614 -30.22 -35.85 0.14
N ALA A 615 -29.68 -34.88 0.88
CA ALA A 615 -29.41 -35.00 2.32
C ALA A 615 -29.44 -33.61 3.00
N PRO A 616 -29.60 -33.54 4.32
CA PRO A 616 -29.41 -32.30 5.06
C PRO A 616 -27.98 -31.76 4.86
N GLY A 617 -27.84 -30.47 4.60
CA GLY A 617 -26.55 -29.87 4.31
C GLY A 617 -26.64 -28.49 3.66
N ALA A 618 -25.48 -27.86 3.46
CA ALA A 618 -25.40 -26.59 2.73
C ALA A 618 -25.17 -26.86 1.24
N TYR A 619 -25.97 -26.21 0.41
CA TYR A 619 -25.95 -26.27 -1.04
C TYR A 619 -25.85 -24.87 -1.63
N VAL A 620 -25.46 -24.77 -2.89
CA VAL A 620 -25.55 -23.52 -3.66
C VAL A 620 -26.64 -23.69 -4.71
N LEU A 621 -27.62 -22.79 -4.70
CA LEU A 621 -28.67 -22.69 -5.69
C LEU A 621 -28.27 -21.65 -6.73
N ILE A 622 -28.10 -22.07 -7.97
CA ILE A 622 -27.72 -21.23 -9.10
C ILE A 622 -28.93 -21.08 -10.01
N ALA A 623 -29.38 -19.84 -10.23
CA ALA A 623 -30.37 -19.50 -11.24
C ALA A 623 -29.69 -18.82 -12.43
N SER A 624 -30.00 -19.29 -13.64
CA SER A 624 -29.44 -18.76 -14.88
C SER A 624 -30.52 -18.60 -15.93
N ALA A 625 -30.52 -17.45 -16.62
CA ALA A 625 -31.39 -17.13 -17.74
C ALA A 625 -30.62 -16.31 -18.79
N ALA A 626 -31.00 -16.43 -20.07
CA ALA A 626 -30.23 -15.86 -21.19
C ALA A 626 -30.16 -14.32 -21.24
N ALA A 627 -31.00 -13.61 -20.48
CA ALA A 627 -31.10 -12.14 -20.45
C ALA A 627 -30.84 -11.53 -19.06
N HIS A 628 -30.20 -12.30 -18.17
CA HIS A 628 -29.96 -11.91 -16.79
C HIS A 628 -28.59 -12.39 -16.32
N GLN A 629 -28.02 -11.70 -15.33
CA GLN A 629 -26.82 -12.23 -14.67
C GLN A 629 -27.20 -13.47 -13.85
N PRO A 630 -26.41 -14.56 -13.92
CA PRO A 630 -26.65 -15.74 -13.11
C PRO A 630 -26.46 -15.40 -11.63
N VAL A 631 -27.42 -15.83 -10.81
CA VAL A 631 -27.42 -15.57 -9.37
C VAL A 631 -27.18 -16.88 -8.64
N ALA A 632 -26.25 -16.88 -7.72
CA ALA A 632 -25.92 -18.02 -6.87
C ALA A 632 -26.17 -17.65 -5.41
N VAL A 633 -27.05 -18.39 -4.73
CA VAL A 633 -27.35 -18.20 -3.30
C VAL A 633 -27.04 -19.47 -2.53
N ASN A 634 -26.58 -19.32 -1.29
CA ASN A 634 -26.38 -20.47 -0.40
C ASN A 634 -27.72 -20.86 0.24
N VAL A 635 -28.06 -22.14 0.22
CA VAL A 635 -29.26 -22.70 0.84
C VAL A 635 -28.85 -23.77 1.85
N VAL A 636 -29.35 -23.69 3.08
CA VAL A 636 -29.12 -24.70 4.11
C VAL A 636 -30.38 -25.55 4.24
N VAL A 637 -30.31 -26.80 3.81
CA VAL A 637 -31.41 -27.74 3.88
C VAL A 637 -31.32 -28.52 5.19
N GLY A 638 -32.35 -28.38 6.02
CA GLY A 638 -32.47 -29.02 7.34
C GLY A 638 -33.62 -30.03 7.39
N ALA A 639 -34.27 -30.15 8.55
CA ALA A 639 -35.41 -31.05 8.76
C ALA A 639 -36.76 -30.45 8.31
N ARG A 640 -36.74 -29.30 7.63
CA ARG A 640 -37.93 -28.59 7.15
C ARG A 640 -37.69 -28.02 5.76
N PRO A 641 -38.73 -28.00 4.89
CA PRO A 641 -38.65 -27.36 3.59
C PRO A 641 -38.17 -25.91 3.68
N GLN A 642 -37.38 -25.47 2.70
CA GLN A 642 -36.84 -24.12 2.62
C GLN A 642 -37.55 -23.34 1.50
N TRP A 643 -37.90 -22.08 1.78
CA TRP A 643 -38.42 -21.14 0.79
C TRP A 643 -37.37 -20.07 0.47
N VAL A 644 -36.98 -19.91 -0.80
CA VAL A 644 -35.91 -19.01 -1.23
C VAL A 644 -36.36 -18.19 -2.45
N GLU A 645 -36.50 -16.88 -2.28
CA GLU A 645 -36.76 -15.95 -3.39
C GLU A 645 -35.46 -15.56 -4.10
N LEU A 646 -35.50 -15.52 -5.42
CA LEU A 646 -34.35 -15.17 -6.26
C LEU A 646 -34.67 -13.94 -7.09
N THR A 647 -33.79 -12.93 -7.05
CA THR A 647 -33.88 -11.74 -7.90
C THR A 647 -32.77 -11.76 -8.93
N LEU A 648 -33.12 -11.83 -10.22
CA LEU A 648 -32.18 -11.83 -11.34
C LEU A 648 -31.93 -10.38 -11.82
N PRO A 649 -30.69 -9.87 -11.74
CA PRO A 649 -30.33 -8.56 -12.29
C PRO A 649 -30.41 -8.57 -13.82
N SER A 650 -30.92 -7.49 -14.42
CA SER A 650 -30.97 -7.34 -15.87
C SER A 650 -29.56 -7.25 -16.47
N SER A 651 -29.26 -8.06 -17.48
CA SER A 651 -28.03 -7.92 -18.25
C SER A 651 -28.26 -6.98 -19.44
N GLY A 652 -28.21 -5.67 -19.23
CA GLY A 652 -28.20 -4.74 -20.38
C GLY A 652 -26.89 -4.83 -21.16
N GLU A 653 -26.93 -4.50 -22.43
CA GLU A 653 -25.81 -4.52 -23.37
C GLU A 653 -25.80 -3.24 -24.21
N VAL A 654 -24.64 -2.59 -24.28
CA VAL A 654 -24.36 -1.53 -25.26
C VAL A 654 -23.36 -2.07 -26.29
N SER A 655 -23.76 -2.14 -27.55
CA SER A 655 -22.91 -2.67 -28.64
C SER A 655 -22.93 -1.79 -29.88
N GLY A 656 -22.03 -2.06 -30.82
CA GLY A 656 -21.98 -1.31 -32.09
C GLY A 656 -20.66 -1.48 -32.82
N THR A 657 -20.42 -0.60 -33.80
CA THR A 657 -19.23 -0.62 -34.65
C THR A 657 -18.59 0.77 -34.71
N VAL A 658 -17.31 0.85 -34.36
CA VAL A 658 -16.54 2.10 -34.48
C VAL A 658 -16.04 2.26 -35.91
N ARG A 659 -16.36 3.39 -36.53
CA ARG A 659 -15.98 3.70 -37.92
C ARG A 659 -15.13 4.95 -38.00
N ARG A 660 -14.33 5.05 -39.05
CA ARG A 660 -13.60 6.27 -39.40
C ARG A 660 -14.53 7.22 -40.16
N ALA A 661 -14.60 8.47 -39.69
CA ALA A 661 -15.32 9.54 -40.35
C ALA A 661 -14.72 9.83 -41.74
N GLY A 662 -15.57 9.94 -42.75
CA GLY A 662 -15.19 10.24 -44.14
C GLY A 662 -15.13 9.02 -45.07
N ASP A 663 -14.47 7.93 -44.67
CA ASP A 663 -14.33 6.70 -45.50
C ASP A 663 -15.17 5.50 -45.00
N GLY A 664 -15.74 5.60 -43.79
CA GLY A 664 -16.63 4.59 -43.21
C GLY A 664 -15.97 3.26 -42.86
N ARG A 665 -14.63 3.16 -42.93
CA ARG A 665 -13.89 1.93 -42.64
C ARG A 665 -13.93 1.61 -41.13
N PRO A 666 -14.01 0.32 -40.75
CA PRO A 666 -13.98 -0.07 -39.35
C PRO A 666 -12.63 0.27 -38.71
N VAL A 667 -12.67 0.70 -37.44
CA VAL A 667 -11.45 1.04 -36.67
C VAL A 667 -11.16 -0.10 -35.68
N PRO A 668 -10.20 -0.99 -35.97
CA PRO A 668 -9.80 -2.04 -35.04
C PRO A 668 -8.92 -1.50 -33.91
N GLY A 669 -8.95 -2.14 -32.75
CA GLY A 669 -8.12 -1.77 -31.59
C GLY A 669 -8.50 -0.46 -30.90
N ALA A 670 -9.67 0.11 -31.21
CA ALA A 670 -10.21 1.25 -30.48
C ALA A 670 -10.69 0.81 -29.09
N THR A 671 -10.32 1.56 -28.06
CA THR A 671 -10.81 1.37 -26.69
C THR A 671 -12.13 2.13 -26.53
N VAL A 672 -13.19 1.40 -26.20
CA VAL A 672 -14.52 1.91 -25.91
C VAL A 672 -14.76 1.82 -24.41
N THR A 673 -15.16 2.90 -23.78
CA THR A 673 -15.43 2.98 -22.34
C THR A 673 -16.79 3.61 -22.11
N LEU A 674 -17.61 3.00 -21.27
CA LEU A 674 -18.90 3.49 -20.85
C LEU A 674 -18.82 3.92 -19.39
N THR A 675 -19.23 5.15 -19.11
CA THR A 675 -19.23 5.72 -17.75
C THR A 675 -20.63 6.14 -17.32
N ASP A 676 -20.93 6.03 -16.03
CA ASP A 676 -22.18 6.51 -15.45
C ASP A 676 -22.17 8.05 -15.25
N PRO A 677 -23.27 8.67 -14.78
CA PRO A 677 -23.31 10.11 -14.51
C PRO A 677 -22.37 10.59 -13.39
N ARG A 678 -21.80 9.67 -12.60
CA ARG A 678 -20.82 9.95 -11.53
C ARG A 678 -19.38 9.86 -12.04
N GLY A 679 -19.17 9.40 -13.27
CA GLY A 679 -17.87 9.23 -13.91
C GLY A 679 -17.20 7.87 -13.63
N GLU A 680 -17.92 6.92 -13.02
CA GLU A 680 -17.43 5.55 -12.79
C GLU A 680 -17.54 4.73 -14.08
N VAL A 681 -16.53 3.89 -14.36
CA VAL A 681 -16.54 3.02 -15.55
C VAL A 681 -17.44 1.83 -15.30
N VAL A 682 -18.54 1.74 -16.05
CA VAL A 682 -19.54 0.67 -15.95
C VAL A 682 -19.41 -0.38 -17.06
N GLY A 683 -18.63 -0.10 -18.11
CA GLY A 683 -18.35 -1.05 -19.18
C GLY A 683 -17.14 -0.63 -20.01
N ALA A 684 -16.38 -1.60 -20.52
CA ALA A 684 -15.26 -1.35 -21.41
C ALA A 684 -15.13 -2.48 -22.45
N ALA A 685 -14.73 -2.12 -23.65
CA ALA A 685 -14.50 -3.05 -24.75
C ALA A 685 -13.36 -2.54 -25.65
N VAL A 686 -12.72 -3.45 -26.38
CA VAL A 686 -11.77 -3.12 -27.45
C VAL A 686 -12.34 -3.63 -28.75
N THR A 687 -12.28 -2.81 -29.81
CA THR A 687 -12.90 -3.19 -31.09
C THR A 687 -12.14 -4.29 -31.82
N GLY A 688 -12.90 -5.21 -32.42
CA GLY A 688 -12.39 -6.28 -33.29
C GLY A 688 -11.92 -5.78 -34.66
N ALA A 689 -11.49 -6.71 -35.52
CA ALA A 689 -11.06 -6.42 -36.89
C ALA A 689 -12.16 -5.77 -37.76
N ASP A 690 -13.41 -6.06 -37.43
CA ASP A 690 -14.63 -5.51 -38.03
C ASP A 690 -15.08 -4.18 -37.38
N GLY A 691 -14.32 -3.66 -36.41
CA GLY A 691 -14.65 -2.45 -35.65
C GLY A 691 -15.73 -2.68 -34.60
N GLY A 692 -16.22 -3.90 -34.41
CA GLY A 692 -17.32 -4.23 -33.49
C GLY A 692 -16.89 -4.14 -32.02
N TYR A 693 -17.78 -3.65 -31.16
CA TYR A 693 -17.61 -3.64 -29.69
C TYR A 693 -18.90 -4.08 -28.97
N GLN A 694 -18.74 -4.60 -27.75
CA GLN A 694 -19.85 -5.02 -26.90
C GLN A 694 -19.51 -4.82 -25.41
N CYS A 695 -20.32 -4.02 -24.73
CA CYS A 695 -20.26 -3.78 -23.28
C CYS A 695 -21.48 -4.43 -22.63
N ARG A 696 -21.28 -5.48 -21.82
CA ARG A 696 -22.37 -6.20 -21.12
C ARG A 696 -22.52 -5.73 -19.68
N GLY A 697 -23.70 -5.95 -19.10
CA GLY A 697 -24.01 -5.59 -17.71
C GLY A 697 -24.35 -4.12 -17.48
N VAL A 698 -24.80 -3.42 -18.53
CA VAL A 698 -25.11 -1.97 -18.45
C VAL A 698 -26.52 -1.77 -17.93
N ALA A 699 -26.68 -0.97 -16.87
CA ALA A 699 -28.00 -0.64 -16.34
C ALA A 699 -28.76 0.33 -17.26
N PRO A 700 -30.10 0.33 -17.26
CA PRO A 700 -30.88 1.40 -17.88
C PRO A 700 -30.52 2.77 -17.31
N GLY A 701 -30.49 3.80 -18.16
CA GLY A 701 -30.18 5.17 -17.73
C GLY A 701 -29.15 5.89 -18.60
N THR A 702 -28.77 7.10 -18.18
CA THR A 702 -27.84 7.97 -18.91
C THR A 702 -26.40 7.56 -18.67
N HIS A 703 -25.63 7.39 -19.74
CA HIS A 703 -24.23 6.97 -19.73
C HIS A 703 -23.42 7.83 -20.71
N THR A 704 -22.11 7.94 -20.50
CA THR A 704 -21.20 8.56 -21.48
C THR A 704 -20.30 7.49 -22.08
N LEU A 705 -20.42 7.31 -23.41
CA LEU A 705 -19.55 6.48 -24.23
C LEU A 705 -18.34 7.31 -24.66
N VAL A 706 -17.13 6.83 -24.39
CA VAL A 706 -15.87 7.43 -24.82
C VAL A 706 -15.13 6.42 -25.66
N VAL A 707 -14.68 6.83 -26.85
CA VAL A 707 -13.94 5.99 -27.78
C VAL A 707 -12.61 6.64 -28.13
N VAL A 708 -11.53 5.87 -27.99
CA VAL A 708 -10.16 6.31 -28.23
C VAL A 708 -9.44 5.28 -29.12
N ALA A 709 -8.81 5.74 -30.20
CA ALA A 709 -8.01 4.90 -31.08
C ALA A 709 -6.75 5.64 -31.52
N GLU A 710 -5.69 4.89 -31.84
CA GLU A 710 -4.42 5.46 -32.29
C GLU A 710 -4.59 6.22 -33.62
N GLY A 711 -4.01 7.41 -33.71
CA GLY A 711 -4.13 8.26 -34.89
C GLY A 711 -5.53 8.85 -35.11
N MET A 712 -6.47 8.68 -34.17
CA MET A 712 -7.83 9.18 -34.24
C MET A 712 -8.12 10.17 -33.10
N ARG A 713 -9.08 11.09 -33.32
CA ARG A 713 -9.53 12.04 -32.31
C ARG A 713 -10.45 11.31 -31.31
N PRO A 714 -10.25 11.46 -29.99
CA PRO A 714 -11.17 10.91 -29.01
C PRO A 714 -12.60 11.45 -29.22
N HIS A 715 -13.57 10.54 -29.23
CA HIS A 715 -14.98 10.88 -29.37
C HIS A 715 -15.72 10.52 -28.08
N ALA A 716 -16.62 11.40 -27.61
CA ALA A 716 -17.41 11.19 -26.42
C ALA A 716 -18.87 11.56 -26.67
N THR A 717 -19.79 10.64 -26.37
CA THR A 717 -21.23 10.78 -26.66
C THR A 717 -22.02 10.33 -25.45
N THR A 718 -23.01 11.14 -25.04
CA THR A 718 -23.96 10.73 -24.01
C THR A 718 -25.07 9.88 -24.63
N LEU A 719 -25.31 8.71 -24.04
CA LEU A 719 -26.29 7.71 -24.46
C LEU A 719 -27.31 7.47 -23.35
N THR A 720 -28.57 7.24 -23.72
CA THR A 720 -29.60 6.80 -22.78
C THR A 720 -29.94 5.35 -23.06
N VAL A 721 -29.54 4.44 -22.17
CA VAL A 721 -29.82 3.01 -22.28
C VAL A 721 -31.27 2.76 -21.87
N PRO A 722 -32.10 2.16 -22.74
CA PRO A 722 -33.51 1.90 -22.46
C PRO A 722 -33.69 0.83 -21.38
N GLU A 723 -34.90 0.74 -20.80
CA GLU A 723 -35.24 -0.30 -19.81
C GLU A 723 -35.13 -1.74 -20.33
N SER A 724 -35.17 -1.93 -21.66
CA SER A 724 -34.88 -3.22 -22.29
C SER A 724 -33.41 -3.66 -22.11
N GLY A 725 -32.53 -2.75 -21.70
CA GLY A 725 -31.11 -2.97 -21.49
C GLY A 725 -30.29 -3.01 -22.78
N LEU A 726 -30.89 -3.14 -23.97
CA LEU A 726 -30.17 -3.26 -25.23
C LEU A 726 -30.08 -1.91 -25.96
N LEU A 727 -28.87 -1.44 -26.26
CA LEU A 727 -28.62 -0.23 -27.04
C LEU A 727 -27.51 -0.46 -28.06
N ARG A 728 -27.81 -0.23 -29.35
CA ARG A 728 -26.80 -0.24 -30.42
C ARG A 728 -26.39 1.20 -30.78
N HIS A 729 -25.09 1.50 -30.78
CA HIS A 729 -24.56 2.81 -31.16
C HIS A 729 -23.26 2.68 -31.97
N ASP A 730 -23.18 3.32 -33.13
CA ASP A 730 -22.04 3.23 -34.04
C ASP A 730 -21.29 4.57 -34.08
N PRO A 731 -20.25 4.78 -33.25
CA PRO A 731 -19.54 6.04 -33.16
C PRO A 731 -18.56 6.21 -34.33
N GLU A 732 -18.44 7.45 -34.82
CA GLU A 732 -17.48 7.84 -35.86
C GLU A 732 -16.31 8.62 -35.28
N LEU A 733 -15.08 8.20 -35.62
CA LEU A 733 -13.85 8.85 -35.19
C LEU A 733 -13.23 9.65 -36.35
N GLU A 734 -12.82 10.88 -36.06
CA GLU A 734 -12.07 11.71 -37.02
C GLU A 734 -10.59 11.33 -37.03
N PRO A 735 -9.95 11.12 -38.19
CA PRO A 735 -8.51 10.90 -38.25
C PRO A 735 -7.74 12.16 -37.86
N THR A 736 -6.64 11.97 -37.14
CA THR A 736 -5.70 13.03 -36.78
C THR A 736 -4.45 12.96 -37.63
N ALA A 737 -3.81 14.10 -37.81
CA ALA A 737 -2.59 14.28 -38.55
C ALA A 737 -1.43 14.61 -37.62
N THR A 738 -0.24 14.36 -38.15
CA THR A 738 1.02 14.63 -37.50
C THR A 738 1.83 15.59 -38.36
N LEU A 739 2.24 16.71 -37.78
CA LEU A 739 3.13 17.68 -38.39
C LEU A 739 4.54 17.49 -37.81
N ALA A 740 5.51 17.25 -38.68
CA ALA A 740 6.91 17.14 -38.31
C ALA A 740 7.77 18.05 -39.20
N GLY A 741 8.96 18.42 -38.74
CA GLY A 741 9.86 19.25 -39.53
C GLY A 741 11.15 19.56 -38.81
N ALA A 742 12.02 20.33 -39.44
CA ALA A 742 13.21 20.91 -38.85
C ALA A 742 13.15 22.44 -38.84
N VAL A 743 13.77 23.05 -37.83
CA VAL A 743 14.05 24.48 -37.80
C VAL A 743 15.54 24.67 -38.07
N LEU A 744 15.84 25.38 -39.15
CA LEU A 744 17.18 25.64 -39.65
C LEU A 744 17.46 27.14 -39.63
N ALA A 745 18.69 27.57 -39.36
CA ALA A 745 19.18 28.93 -39.55
C ALA A 745 20.48 28.85 -40.34
N ASP A 746 20.56 29.53 -41.49
CA ASP A 746 21.73 29.49 -42.40
C ASP A 746 22.22 28.06 -42.72
N GLY A 747 21.27 27.13 -42.88
CA GLY A 747 21.54 25.71 -43.15
C GLY A 747 21.97 24.88 -41.92
N GLN A 748 22.11 25.49 -40.74
CA GLN A 748 22.42 24.80 -39.48
C GLN A 748 21.15 24.52 -38.67
N ALA A 749 21.10 23.37 -37.99
CA ALA A 749 19.98 23.00 -37.14
C ALA A 749 19.88 23.88 -35.88
N VAL A 750 18.68 24.36 -35.56
CA VAL A 750 18.43 25.21 -34.39
C VAL A 750 17.79 24.40 -33.27
N PRO A 751 18.54 24.00 -32.22
CA PRO A 751 17.98 23.28 -31.09
C PRO A 751 17.18 24.21 -30.17
N ASN A 752 16.19 23.65 -29.45
CA ASN A 752 15.34 24.36 -28.49
C ASN A 752 14.51 25.53 -29.07
N ALA A 753 14.37 25.63 -30.40
CA ALA A 753 13.46 26.59 -31.03
C ALA A 753 12.01 26.23 -30.68
N GLN A 754 11.22 27.24 -30.31
CA GLN A 754 9.82 27.05 -29.97
C GLN A 754 8.96 27.13 -31.24
N VAL A 755 8.34 26.02 -31.64
CA VAL A 755 7.43 25.92 -32.77
C VAL A 755 5.99 26.01 -32.26
N THR A 756 5.22 26.98 -32.74
CA THR A 756 3.82 27.22 -32.38
C THR A 756 2.95 26.98 -33.60
N VAL A 757 1.93 26.15 -33.48
CA VAL A 757 0.95 25.90 -34.56
C VAL A 757 -0.33 26.67 -34.24
N LEU A 758 -0.77 27.49 -35.18
CA LEU A 758 -1.98 28.28 -35.11
C LEU A 758 -2.99 27.76 -36.15
N ASP A 759 -4.27 27.75 -35.81
CA ASP A 759 -5.34 27.46 -36.76
C ASP A 759 -5.56 28.63 -37.74
N GLU A 760 -6.51 28.46 -38.66
CA GLU A 760 -6.89 29.46 -39.66
C GLU A 760 -7.43 30.78 -39.06
N HIS A 761 -7.89 30.76 -37.81
CA HIS A 761 -8.36 31.94 -37.07
C HIS A 761 -7.23 32.59 -36.25
N GLY A 762 -6.01 32.06 -36.34
CA GLY A 762 -4.85 32.53 -35.58
C GLY A 762 -4.84 32.09 -34.11
N ALA A 763 -5.76 31.22 -33.68
CA ALA A 763 -5.78 30.69 -32.33
C ALA A 763 -4.72 29.58 -32.19
N ARG A 764 -4.09 29.54 -31.02
CA ARG A 764 -2.97 28.62 -30.75
C ARG A 764 -3.49 27.21 -30.46
N VAL A 765 -3.18 26.27 -31.36
CA VAL A 765 -3.55 24.86 -31.25
C VAL A 765 -2.54 24.09 -30.40
N CYS A 766 -1.24 24.26 -30.65
CA CYS A 766 -0.19 23.58 -29.88
C CYS A 766 1.16 24.30 -29.92
N VAL A 767 2.10 23.85 -29.06
CA VAL A 767 3.49 24.31 -29.02
C VAL A 767 4.43 23.11 -28.87
N ALA A 768 5.46 23.03 -29.70
CA ALA A 768 6.54 22.07 -29.62
C ALA A 768 7.90 22.79 -29.50
N ARG A 769 8.93 22.06 -29.08
CA ARG A 769 10.33 22.53 -29.12
C ARG A 769 11.15 21.61 -30.01
N THR A 770 12.13 22.17 -30.71
CA THR A 770 13.06 21.36 -31.49
C THR A 770 14.06 20.63 -30.60
N ASP A 771 14.42 19.41 -31.01
CA ASP A 771 15.46 18.60 -30.36
C ASP A 771 16.88 19.11 -30.68
N ARG A 772 17.91 18.37 -30.21
CA ARG A 772 19.32 18.68 -30.48
C ARG A 772 19.71 18.67 -31.96
N THR A 773 18.89 18.07 -32.82
CA THR A 773 19.06 18.03 -34.29
C THR A 773 18.16 19.04 -35.01
N GLY A 774 17.52 19.94 -34.27
CA GLY A 774 16.64 20.97 -34.84
C GLY A 774 15.26 20.45 -35.26
N ARG A 775 14.89 19.20 -34.94
CA ARG A 775 13.63 18.60 -35.39
C ARG A 775 12.50 18.77 -34.38
N TYR A 776 11.29 19.04 -34.87
CA TYR A 776 10.07 19.10 -34.09
C TYR A 776 9.03 18.09 -34.58
N HIS A 777 8.11 17.73 -33.69
CA HIS A 777 7.00 16.82 -33.99
C HIS A 777 5.76 17.23 -33.18
N VAL A 778 4.63 17.32 -33.86
CA VAL A 778 3.32 17.68 -33.30
C VAL A 778 2.31 16.63 -33.76
N THR A 779 1.64 15.98 -32.81
CA THR A 779 0.62 14.96 -33.08
C THR A 779 -0.78 15.48 -32.73
N GLY A 780 -1.82 14.85 -33.30
CA GLY A 780 -3.21 15.12 -32.94
C GLY A 780 -3.83 16.34 -33.61
N LEU A 781 -3.30 16.81 -34.74
CA LEU A 781 -3.87 17.95 -35.48
C LEU A 781 -5.03 17.49 -36.37
N PRO A 782 -6.19 18.17 -36.37
CA PRO A 782 -7.19 17.98 -37.42
C PRO A 782 -6.60 18.24 -38.82
N SER A 783 -7.14 17.61 -39.86
CA SER A 783 -6.80 18.00 -41.23
C SER A 783 -7.27 19.43 -41.49
N GLY A 784 -6.39 20.28 -42.01
CA GLY A 784 -6.71 21.69 -42.18
C GLY A 784 -5.51 22.54 -42.56
N ARG A 785 -5.73 23.85 -42.72
CA ARG A 785 -4.67 24.82 -42.97
C ARG A 785 -4.23 25.43 -41.64
N TYR A 786 -2.92 25.45 -41.42
CA TYR A 786 -2.31 25.96 -40.20
C TYR A 786 -1.23 26.99 -40.53
N THR A 787 -1.02 27.92 -39.61
CA THR A 787 0.15 28.80 -39.60
C THR A 787 1.14 28.28 -38.57
N VAL A 788 2.38 28.04 -38.97
CA VAL A 788 3.45 27.59 -38.08
C VAL A 788 4.41 28.74 -37.83
N VAL A 789 4.74 28.97 -36.56
CA VAL A 789 5.58 30.07 -36.10
C VAL A 789 6.72 29.52 -35.25
N ALA A 790 7.96 29.73 -35.66
CA ALA A 790 9.15 29.38 -34.86
C ALA A 790 9.69 30.62 -34.11
N ARG A 791 10.15 30.43 -32.87
CA ARG A 791 10.86 31.44 -32.08
C ARG A 791 12.23 30.91 -31.62
N GLY A 792 13.28 31.71 -31.85
CA GLY A 792 14.68 31.40 -31.57
C GLY A 792 15.66 32.40 -32.22
N TYR A 793 15.21 33.06 -33.29
CA TYR A 793 15.78 34.21 -34.03
C TYR A 793 14.60 35.16 -34.41
N PRO A 794 14.74 36.23 -35.23
CA PRO A 794 13.59 37.01 -35.70
C PRO A 794 12.43 36.12 -36.17
N SER A 795 11.19 36.44 -35.78
CA SER A 795 10.07 35.51 -35.92
C SER A 795 9.71 35.25 -37.39
N VAL A 796 9.84 34.00 -37.83
CA VAL A 796 9.43 33.56 -39.17
C VAL A 796 8.06 32.89 -39.10
N ARG A 797 7.19 33.19 -40.07
CA ARG A 797 5.85 32.61 -40.24
C ARG A 797 5.75 31.89 -41.58
N SER A 798 5.19 30.69 -41.59
CA SER A 798 4.89 29.94 -42.82
C SER A 798 3.53 29.26 -42.73
N ASN A 799 2.82 29.18 -43.84
CA ASN A 799 1.56 28.48 -43.96
C ASN A 799 1.79 27.04 -44.44
N VAL A 800 1.05 26.09 -43.88
CA VAL A 800 1.10 24.67 -44.28
C VAL A 800 -0.31 24.08 -44.29
N THR A 801 -0.59 23.24 -45.27
CA THR A 801 -1.80 22.41 -45.29
C THR A 801 -1.45 21.03 -44.78
N VAL A 802 -2.09 20.61 -43.67
CA VAL A 802 -1.86 19.32 -43.03
C VAL A 802 -2.97 18.36 -43.44
N ALA A 803 -2.59 17.27 -44.11
CA ALA A 803 -3.48 16.17 -44.49
C ALA A 803 -3.40 15.03 -43.46
N ALA A 804 -4.41 14.14 -43.45
CA ALA A 804 -4.40 12.94 -42.60
C ALA A 804 -3.12 12.12 -42.82
N GLY A 805 -2.46 11.70 -41.73
CA GLY A 805 -1.14 11.07 -41.78
C GLY A 805 0.01 12.02 -41.42
N ARG A 806 1.21 11.78 -41.97
CA ARG A 806 2.44 12.54 -41.65
C ARG A 806 2.70 13.61 -42.71
N THR A 807 2.70 14.88 -42.30
CA THR A 807 3.08 16.03 -43.13
C THR A 807 4.44 16.56 -42.65
N SER A 808 5.39 16.78 -43.57
CA SER A 808 6.69 17.37 -43.28
C SER A 808 6.73 18.83 -43.73
N HIS A 809 7.18 19.74 -42.87
CA HIS A 809 7.31 21.16 -43.19
C HIS A 809 8.50 21.77 -42.45
N ASP A 810 9.51 22.25 -43.17
CA ASP A 810 10.72 22.82 -42.58
C ASP A 810 10.63 24.36 -42.51
N LEU A 811 11.27 24.95 -41.50
CA LEU A 811 11.30 26.39 -41.26
C LEU A 811 12.74 26.89 -41.32
N HIS A 812 12.99 27.90 -42.16
CA HIS A 812 14.29 28.56 -42.28
C HIS A 812 14.25 29.92 -41.59
N LEU A 813 15.18 30.15 -40.67
CA LEU A 813 15.39 31.39 -39.93
C LEU A 813 16.54 32.18 -40.58
N GLY A 814 16.43 33.51 -40.63
CA GLY A 814 17.46 34.42 -41.17
C GLY A 814 17.16 35.88 -40.82
N TYR A 815 18.15 36.75 -41.02
CA TYR A 815 17.99 38.21 -40.97
C TYR A 815 17.69 38.73 -42.38
N GLU A 816 16.82 39.73 -42.54
CA GLU A 816 16.73 40.46 -43.81
C GLU A 816 18.07 41.18 -44.04
N GLU A 817 18.76 40.84 -45.14
CA GLU A 817 19.87 41.63 -45.65
C GLU A 817 19.35 43.05 -45.90
N THR A 818 19.87 43.99 -45.11
CA THR A 818 19.54 45.39 -45.24
C THR A 818 20.04 45.83 -46.60
N ALA A 819 19.13 46.17 -47.52
CA ALA A 819 19.47 46.66 -48.85
C ALA A 819 20.54 47.77 -48.73
N GLU A 820 21.71 47.53 -49.34
CA GLU A 820 22.75 48.53 -49.52
C GLU A 820 22.15 49.77 -50.19
N LEU A 821 22.08 50.88 -49.45
CA LEU A 821 21.91 52.21 -50.04
C LEU A 821 23.30 52.71 -50.45
N PRO A 822 23.47 53.25 -51.67
CA PRO A 822 24.80 53.60 -52.18
C PRO A 822 25.37 54.84 -51.48
N VAL A 823 26.70 54.78 -51.37
CA VAL A 823 27.68 55.67 -50.74
C VAL A 823 27.46 57.19 -50.96
N ARG A 824 27.73 57.97 -49.91
CA ARG A 824 28.49 59.22 -50.02
C ARG A 824 29.60 59.28 -48.99
#